data_AF-A0AAV0NT97-F1
#
_entry.id   AF-A0AAV0NT97-F1
#
_cell.length_a   1.000
_cell.length_b   1.000
_cell.length_c   1.000
_cell.angle_alpha   90.00
_cell.angle_beta   90.00
_cell.angle_gamma   90.00
#
_symmetry.space_group_name_H-M   'P 1'
#
loop_
_entity.id
_entity.type
_entity.pdbx_description
1 polymer ?
#
loop_
_entity_poly.entity_id
_entity_poly.type
_entity_poly.pdbx_seq_one_letter_code
_entity_poly.pdbx_strand_id
1 'polypeptide(L)'
;MVYSSLFHWCLFARPAFFWSRDLLAKAASGNSGDSVYRLLEAQNADGQTALHLACRRGSADLVRAILEYREANVDILDKGANVRSRLREGFGPSVAHVCAYHGQPDCMRELLLAGADPNAVDDEGESVLHRALAKRYTDCAIVILEHGGSGSMAFVNSKNLTPLHLSVATWNVTVVRKWVEVASPEEIAEAVDIPSPVGTALCMAASSKKDHEIEGRQLVQILLAAGADPTTQDAPHGRTALHTAAMANDVELVKIILDAGVDVNIRNMHNTIPLHVALARGAKSCVGILLNAGANCNIQDDEGDNAFHIAADAAKMIRENLEWLIIMLRNPDAAVEARNHSGKTLRDYLETLPREWISEDLMEALLLRGVYLSPTIFEVGDWVKFKRSLTTPANGWQGAKHKSVGFVQTVVDKENLVVSFCTGESHVLANEVWKVIPLDRGQHVKLKTDVKEPRFGWRGQLRDSIGTVLCVDDDGILRVGFPGASRGWKADPAEMERVEEFKVGDWVRIRPSLTTAKHGLGSVTPGSIGIVYCIRPDGSLYLELSYLPQPWHCEPEEVEAVSPFRIGDRVCVKRSVAEPRYAWGGETHHSVGRISEIENDGLLVIEIPNRPIPWQADPSDMEKVEDFKVGDWVRVKASVSAPIYGWEDVSRNSIGVIHSLEDDGNIGVAFCFRSKPFSCSVTDVEKVPPFELGQEVRVMPSVAQPRLGWSNENPATVGKIARIDMDGTLNVRVAGRRGLWKMSPGDAERLSGFEVGDWVRSKPSLGTRPSYDWNTIGKESLAVVHSVQENGYLDLACCFRKGRWSTHYTDVEKVPSFKVGQNVRFRTGLVEPRWGWRGAQPDSRGILTSVHADGEVMVAFFGLSGLWRGDPADLETEQLFEVGEWVRLKEDGSIWKSIAPGCVGIVQGLGYDGGDKWDGTTYVGFCGEQEKWVGPSSHLERVQRLVVGQKVRVKLSVKQPRFGWSGHNHGSIGTIAAIDADGKLRIYTPAGLKTWMLDPSEVEQVEEEELQIGDWVKVKKSVSTPSHQWGEVNHSSIGVVHRMDDGELWVAFCFVERLWLCKAWEMERIRAFKIGDKVRIRDGLVSPRWGWGMETHASKGQVVGVDANGKLRIKFQWREGRPWIGDPADIALDES
;
A
#
# COMPACT_ATOMS: atom_id res chain seq x y z
N MET A 1 -68.63 -30.13 11.42
CA MET A 1 -67.56 -29.59 12.27
C MET A 1 -66.18 -30.20 11.96
N VAL A 2 -66.03 -31.53 11.86
CA VAL A 2 -64.72 -32.17 11.59
C VAL A 2 -64.07 -31.73 10.25
N TYR A 3 -64.84 -31.51 9.19
CA TYR A 3 -64.32 -31.02 7.90
C TYR A 3 -63.82 -29.57 7.94
N SER A 4 -64.41 -28.69 8.76
CA SER A 4 -63.95 -27.30 8.90
C SER A 4 -62.60 -27.23 9.62
N SER A 5 -62.41 -28.06 10.63
CA SER A 5 -61.13 -28.21 11.34
C SER A 5 -60.04 -28.83 10.47
N LEU A 6 -60.37 -29.84 9.65
CA LEU A 6 -59.42 -30.46 8.71
C LEU A 6 -59.06 -29.55 7.52
N PHE A 7 -60.00 -28.76 7.01
CA PHE A 7 -59.74 -27.80 5.93
C PHE A 7 -58.86 -26.64 6.42
N HIS A 8 -59.11 -26.14 7.66
CA HIS A 8 -58.15 -25.29 8.37
C HIS A 8 -56.79 -26.00 8.47
N TRP A 9 -56.72 -27.21 9.04
CA TRP A 9 -55.44 -27.89 9.26
C TRP A 9 -54.64 -28.15 7.97
N CYS A 10 -55.30 -28.48 6.85
CA CYS A 10 -54.67 -28.70 5.54
C CYS A 10 -54.13 -27.41 4.89
N LEU A 11 -54.82 -26.27 5.04
CA LEU A 11 -54.30 -24.97 4.60
C LEU A 11 -53.17 -24.46 5.52
N PHE A 12 -53.21 -24.79 6.82
CA PHE A 12 -52.25 -24.29 7.82
C PHE A 12 -51.00 -25.17 8.02
N ALA A 13 -50.98 -26.46 7.62
CA ALA A 13 -49.83 -27.36 7.75
C ALA A 13 -48.94 -27.45 6.47
N ARG A 14 -47.67 -27.86 6.64
CA ARG A 14 -46.54 -27.63 5.69
C ARG A 14 -46.43 -28.55 4.44
N PRO A 15 -47.06 -29.75 4.32
CA PRO A 15 -46.99 -30.46 3.04
C PRO A 15 -48.31 -31.17 2.67
N ALA A 16 -49.21 -30.53 1.92
CA ALA A 16 -50.36 -31.23 1.33
C ALA A 16 -50.88 -30.53 0.05
N PHE A 17 -50.00 -30.34 -0.94
CA PHE A 17 -50.31 -29.59 -2.15
C PHE A 17 -51.05 -30.37 -3.24
N PHE A 18 -51.07 -31.71 -3.18
CA PHE A 18 -51.68 -32.54 -4.21
C PHE A 18 -53.19 -32.75 -4.08
N TRP A 19 -53.81 -32.30 -2.98
CA TRP A 19 -55.21 -32.61 -2.68
C TRP A 19 -56.14 -31.40 -2.74
N SER A 20 -55.66 -30.16 -2.86
CA SER A 20 -56.50 -28.96 -2.74
C SER A 20 -57.56 -28.81 -3.84
N ARG A 21 -57.21 -29.11 -5.10
CA ARG A 21 -58.15 -29.07 -6.23
C ARG A 21 -59.23 -30.15 -6.13
N ASP A 22 -58.80 -31.36 -5.75
CA ASP A 22 -59.69 -32.51 -5.52
C ASP A 22 -60.58 -32.33 -4.28
N LEU A 23 -60.10 -31.61 -3.25
CA LEU A 23 -60.84 -31.31 -2.03
C LEU A 23 -61.89 -30.21 -2.26
N LEU A 24 -61.56 -29.16 -3.03
CA LEU A 24 -62.52 -28.14 -3.47
C LEU A 24 -63.57 -28.72 -4.44
N ALA A 25 -63.15 -29.58 -5.37
CA ALA A 25 -64.04 -30.29 -6.29
C ALA A 25 -64.96 -31.30 -5.56
N LYS A 26 -64.45 -32.06 -4.59
CA LYS A 26 -65.27 -32.96 -3.74
C LYS A 26 -66.23 -32.18 -2.84
N ALA A 27 -65.82 -31.02 -2.31
CA ALA A 27 -66.69 -30.18 -1.51
C ALA A 27 -67.80 -29.49 -2.33
N ALA A 28 -67.58 -29.23 -3.63
CA ALA A 28 -68.60 -28.77 -4.58
C ALA A 28 -69.65 -29.85 -4.91
N SER A 29 -69.27 -31.13 -4.90
CA SER A 29 -70.17 -32.26 -5.18
C SER A 29 -71.14 -32.61 -4.04
N GLY A 30 -70.89 -32.10 -2.83
CA GLY A 30 -71.80 -32.17 -1.69
C GLY A 30 -72.69 -30.93 -1.64
N ASN A 31 -73.95 -31.08 -1.21
CA ASN A 31 -75.00 -30.05 -1.15
C ASN A 31 -74.70 -28.92 -0.12
N SER A 32 -73.50 -28.34 -0.16
CA SER A 32 -72.85 -27.59 0.91
C SER A 32 -72.02 -26.40 0.38
N GLY A 33 -72.41 -25.80 -0.74
CA GLY A 33 -71.74 -24.61 -1.30
C GLY A 33 -71.61 -23.46 -0.30
N ASP A 34 -72.61 -23.27 0.57
CA ASP A 34 -72.62 -22.23 1.60
C ASP A 34 -71.60 -22.48 2.74
N SER A 35 -71.15 -23.72 2.93
CA SER A 35 -70.16 -24.07 3.96
C SER A 35 -68.71 -23.87 3.49
N VAL A 36 -68.44 -24.09 2.19
CA VAL A 36 -67.11 -23.90 1.59
C VAL A 36 -66.83 -22.42 1.41
N TYR A 37 -67.83 -21.64 1.02
CA TYR A 37 -67.74 -20.18 0.98
C TYR A 37 -67.37 -19.59 2.36
N ARG A 38 -68.06 -20.00 3.43
CA ARG A 38 -67.72 -19.60 4.81
C ARG A 38 -66.33 -20.05 5.27
N LEU A 39 -65.82 -21.15 4.71
CA LEU A 39 -64.46 -21.65 4.99
C LEU A 39 -63.38 -20.87 4.24
N LEU A 40 -63.66 -20.43 3.01
CA LEU A 40 -62.73 -19.62 2.21
C LEU A 40 -62.65 -18.17 2.72
N GLU A 41 -63.77 -17.62 3.18
CA GLU A 41 -63.86 -16.29 3.82
C GLU A 41 -63.54 -16.33 5.34
N ALA A 42 -63.30 -17.51 5.92
CA ALA A 42 -62.92 -17.61 7.33
C ALA A 42 -61.55 -16.94 7.57
N GLN A 43 -61.51 -16.07 8.57
CA GLN A 43 -60.30 -15.39 9.00
C GLN A 43 -59.63 -16.15 10.15
N ASN A 44 -58.29 -16.24 10.13
CA ASN A 44 -57.52 -16.72 11.28
C ASN A 44 -57.39 -15.64 12.38
N ALA A 45 -56.66 -15.92 13.46
CA ALA A 45 -56.44 -14.98 14.56
C ALA A 45 -55.74 -13.67 14.13
N ASP A 46 -55.01 -13.70 13.00
CA ASP A 46 -54.35 -12.54 12.40
C ASP A 46 -55.23 -11.87 11.33
N GLY A 47 -56.47 -12.34 11.15
CA GLY A 47 -57.45 -11.83 10.19
C GLY A 47 -57.21 -12.24 8.72
N GLN A 48 -56.35 -13.24 8.49
CA GLN A 48 -55.99 -13.73 7.15
C GLN A 48 -57.02 -14.73 6.62
N THR A 49 -57.49 -14.49 5.38
CA THR A 49 -58.31 -15.44 4.61
C THR A 49 -57.46 -16.52 3.92
N ALA A 50 -58.11 -17.55 3.36
CA ALA A 50 -57.42 -18.57 2.57
C ALA A 50 -56.61 -17.98 1.40
N LEU A 51 -57.11 -16.88 0.81
CA LEU A 51 -56.44 -16.17 -0.29
C LEU A 51 -55.15 -15.47 0.18
N HIS A 52 -55.15 -14.84 1.36
CA HIS A 52 -53.94 -14.25 1.96
C HIS A 52 -52.84 -15.29 2.17
N LEU A 53 -53.21 -16.50 2.63
CA LEU A 53 -52.26 -17.59 2.88
C LEU A 53 -51.71 -18.19 1.59
N ALA A 54 -52.54 -18.30 0.54
CA ALA A 54 -52.10 -18.75 -0.77
C ALA A 54 -51.06 -17.80 -1.38
N CYS A 55 -51.30 -16.48 -1.27
CA CYS A 55 -50.37 -15.45 -1.74
C CYS A 55 -49.08 -15.41 -0.91
N ARG A 56 -49.16 -15.56 0.43
CA ARG A 56 -47.98 -15.67 1.30
C ARG A 56 -47.08 -16.86 0.96
N ARG A 57 -47.67 -17.95 0.46
CA ARG A 57 -46.94 -19.18 0.08
C ARG A 57 -46.45 -19.18 -1.36
N GLY A 58 -46.85 -18.21 -2.19
CA GLY A 58 -46.43 -18.13 -3.59
C GLY A 58 -47.11 -19.14 -4.52
N SER A 59 -48.29 -19.64 -4.16
CA SER A 59 -48.95 -20.70 -4.93
C SER A 59 -50.00 -20.15 -5.91
N ALA A 60 -49.59 -19.82 -7.13
CA ALA A 60 -50.47 -19.29 -8.17
C ALA A 60 -51.62 -20.23 -8.53
N ASP A 61 -51.38 -21.55 -8.58
CA ASP A 61 -52.44 -22.54 -8.89
C ASP A 61 -53.54 -22.60 -7.84
N LEU A 62 -53.18 -22.37 -6.57
CA LEU A 62 -54.14 -22.31 -5.46
C LEU A 62 -54.92 -20.99 -5.49
N VAL A 63 -54.26 -19.88 -5.80
CA VAL A 63 -54.91 -18.58 -6.02
C VAL A 63 -55.93 -18.71 -7.15
N ARG A 64 -55.53 -19.27 -8.30
CA ARG A 64 -56.43 -19.51 -9.44
C ARG A 64 -57.60 -20.42 -9.07
N ALA A 65 -57.34 -21.54 -8.40
CA ALA A 65 -58.39 -22.48 -7.99
C ALA A 65 -59.40 -21.86 -7.00
N ILE A 66 -58.97 -20.95 -6.12
CA ILE A 66 -59.87 -20.21 -5.22
C ILE A 66 -60.71 -19.19 -6.00
N LEU A 67 -60.12 -18.51 -6.99
CA LEU A 67 -60.79 -17.49 -7.79
C LEU A 67 -61.76 -18.05 -8.85
N GLU A 68 -61.53 -19.27 -9.34
CA GLU A 68 -62.35 -19.94 -10.37
C GLU A 68 -63.61 -20.66 -9.83
N TYR A 69 -63.81 -20.70 -8.51
CA TYR A 69 -64.92 -21.44 -7.90
C TYR A 69 -66.28 -20.75 -8.14
N ARG A 70 -67.14 -21.28 -9.05
CA ARG A 70 -68.33 -20.59 -9.59
C ARG A 70 -69.54 -21.47 -9.97
N GLU A 71 -70.14 -22.25 -9.07
CA GLU A 71 -71.50 -22.79 -9.33
C GLU A 71 -72.39 -22.68 -8.08
N ALA A 72 -73.58 -22.06 -8.11
CA ALA A 72 -74.52 -21.95 -9.23
C ALA A 72 -75.24 -20.58 -9.33
N ASN A 73 -75.29 -20.01 -10.55
CA ASN A 73 -76.20 -19.01 -11.15
C ASN A 73 -76.75 -17.87 -10.25
N VAL A 74 -76.64 -16.58 -10.59
CA VAL A 74 -77.20 -15.85 -11.75
C VAL A 74 -76.31 -14.62 -12.11
N ASP A 75 -76.48 -14.11 -13.33
CA ASP A 75 -75.98 -12.85 -13.91
C ASP A 75 -75.44 -11.74 -12.98
N ILE A 76 -74.44 -11.03 -13.53
CA ILE A 76 -73.92 -9.70 -13.16
C ILE A 76 -72.85 -9.67 -12.04
N LEU A 77 -71.66 -9.20 -12.43
CA LEU A 77 -70.65 -8.48 -11.64
C LEU A 77 -70.57 -8.78 -10.13
N ASP A 78 -69.90 -9.87 -9.74
CA ASP A 78 -68.92 -9.86 -8.63
C ASP A 78 -68.26 -11.25 -8.50
N LYS A 79 -66.92 -11.28 -8.53
CA LYS A 79 -66.09 -12.49 -8.54
C LYS A 79 -66.04 -13.11 -7.12
N GLY A 80 -66.23 -14.43 -7.02
CA GLY A 80 -66.58 -15.21 -5.82
C GLY A 80 -65.50 -15.44 -4.74
N ALA A 81 -64.47 -14.61 -4.66
CA ALA A 81 -63.63 -14.47 -3.47
C ALA A 81 -63.35 -12.98 -3.33
N ASN A 82 -63.47 -12.42 -2.13
CA ASN A 82 -63.28 -10.97 -1.98
C ASN A 82 -61.80 -10.62 -2.17
N VAL A 83 -61.39 -10.33 -3.41
CA VAL A 83 -60.05 -9.85 -3.77
C VAL A 83 -59.74 -8.48 -3.16
N ARG A 84 -60.77 -7.78 -2.64
CA ARG A 84 -60.65 -6.54 -1.85
C ARG A 84 -60.62 -6.81 -0.34
N SER A 85 -60.57 -8.07 0.10
CA SER A 85 -60.48 -8.40 1.53
C SER A 85 -59.21 -7.81 2.15
N ARG A 86 -59.37 -7.32 3.38
CA ARG A 86 -58.34 -6.69 4.21
C ARG A 86 -58.18 -7.50 5.49
N LEU A 87 -56.97 -7.47 6.07
CA LEU A 87 -56.64 -8.25 7.27
C LEU A 87 -57.50 -7.95 8.50
N ARG A 88 -58.19 -6.81 8.66
CA ARG A 88 -58.91 -6.49 9.91
C ARG A 88 -60.26 -5.82 9.66
N GLU A 89 -61.36 -6.56 9.54
CA GLU A 89 -62.75 -6.03 9.44
C GLU A 89 -62.89 -4.66 8.74
N GLY A 90 -62.31 -4.52 7.54
CA GLY A 90 -62.36 -3.29 6.72
C GLY A 90 -61.12 -2.37 6.79
N PHE A 91 -60.22 -2.60 7.74
CA PHE A 91 -58.95 -1.89 7.95
C PHE A 91 -57.74 -2.81 7.69
N GLY A 92 -56.58 -2.24 7.38
CA GLY A 92 -55.34 -2.99 7.14
C GLY A 92 -55.06 -3.38 5.68
N PRO A 93 -53.91 -4.05 5.42
CA PRO A 93 -53.41 -4.31 4.07
C PRO A 93 -54.33 -5.29 3.31
N SER A 94 -54.51 -5.05 2.01
CA SER A 94 -55.27 -5.94 1.14
C SER A 94 -54.49 -7.21 0.80
N VAL A 95 -55.18 -8.21 0.23
CA VAL A 95 -54.55 -9.41 -0.33
C VAL A 95 -53.39 -9.07 -1.28
N ALA A 96 -53.56 -8.04 -2.11
CA ALA A 96 -52.52 -7.57 -3.03
C ALA A 96 -51.29 -7.02 -2.26
N HIS A 97 -51.47 -6.27 -1.18
CA HIS A 97 -50.35 -5.81 -0.34
C HIS A 97 -49.57 -6.98 0.27
N VAL A 98 -50.27 -8.03 0.73
CA VAL A 98 -49.61 -9.24 1.25
C VAL A 98 -48.86 -9.98 0.16
N CYS A 99 -49.43 -10.07 -1.04
CA CYS A 99 -48.77 -10.67 -2.20
C CYS A 99 -47.51 -9.88 -2.62
N ALA A 100 -47.58 -8.55 -2.63
CA ALA A 100 -46.45 -7.66 -2.92
C ALA A 100 -45.36 -7.75 -1.83
N TYR A 101 -45.75 -7.82 -0.55
CA TYR A 101 -44.83 -7.97 0.58
C TYR A 101 -44.02 -9.28 0.53
N HIS A 102 -44.61 -10.34 -0.04
CA HIS A 102 -43.95 -11.64 -0.22
C HIS A 102 -43.32 -11.84 -1.61
N GLY A 103 -43.42 -10.86 -2.50
CA GLY A 103 -42.72 -10.87 -3.79
C GLY A 103 -43.16 -11.97 -4.76
N GLN A 104 -44.47 -12.21 -4.88
CA GLN A 104 -44.99 -13.33 -5.68
C GLN A 104 -45.60 -12.83 -7.00
N PRO A 105 -44.83 -12.78 -8.11
CA PRO A 105 -45.29 -12.18 -9.38
C PRO A 105 -46.45 -12.97 -10.03
N ASP A 106 -46.40 -14.29 -10.03
CA ASP A 106 -47.46 -15.11 -10.65
C ASP A 106 -48.77 -15.06 -9.86
N CYS A 107 -48.69 -15.06 -8.52
CA CYS A 107 -49.87 -14.85 -7.68
C CYS A 107 -50.46 -13.46 -7.88
N MET A 108 -49.60 -12.44 -7.99
CA MET A 108 -50.03 -11.06 -8.25
C MET A 108 -50.76 -10.94 -9.59
N ARG A 109 -50.23 -11.58 -10.65
CA ARG A 109 -50.86 -11.59 -11.98
C ARG A 109 -52.29 -12.14 -11.92
N GLU A 110 -52.48 -13.29 -11.27
CA GLU A 110 -53.80 -13.92 -11.14
C GLU A 110 -54.77 -13.04 -10.32
N LEU A 111 -54.30 -12.40 -9.24
CA LEU A 111 -55.12 -11.47 -8.45
C LEU A 111 -55.56 -10.26 -9.27
N LEU A 112 -54.66 -9.65 -10.05
CA LEU A 112 -54.97 -8.48 -10.86
C LEU A 112 -55.92 -8.83 -12.03
N LEU A 113 -55.74 -9.99 -12.67
CA LEU A 113 -56.70 -10.52 -13.65
C LEU A 113 -58.08 -10.79 -13.03
N ALA A 114 -58.10 -11.19 -11.75
CA ALA A 114 -59.32 -11.33 -10.97
C ALA A 114 -59.90 -9.99 -10.46
N GLY A 115 -59.34 -8.84 -10.84
CA GLY A 115 -59.90 -7.52 -10.51
C GLY A 115 -59.50 -7.01 -9.13
N ALA A 116 -58.41 -7.52 -8.55
CA ALA A 116 -57.75 -6.83 -7.44
C ALA A 116 -57.28 -5.45 -7.93
N ASP A 117 -57.45 -4.43 -7.09
CA ASP A 117 -57.05 -3.07 -7.43
C ASP A 117 -55.52 -2.94 -7.32
N PRO A 118 -54.80 -2.70 -8.44
CA PRO A 118 -53.34 -2.51 -8.44
C PRO A 118 -52.93 -1.23 -7.70
N ASN A 119 -53.86 -0.27 -7.56
CA ASN A 119 -53.66 1.04 -6.95
C ASN A 119 -54.22 1.13 -5.52
N ALA A 120 -54.53 -0.02 -4.91
CA ALA A 120 -55.00 -0.05 -3.53
C ALA A 120 -53.94 0.55 -2.57
N VAL A 121 -54.40 1.36 -1.62
CA VAL A 121 -53.60 1.92 -0.52
C VAL A 121 -54.04 1.36 0.82
N ASP A 122 -53.08 1.08 1.70
CA ASP A 122 -53.29 0.69 3.08
C ASP A 122 -53.40 1.90 4.03
N ASP A 123 -53.56 1.63 5.32
CA ASP A 123 -53.77 2.65 6.35
C ASP A 123 -52.52 3.53 6.61
N GLU A 124 -51.35 3.11 6.13
CA GLU A 124 -50.08 3.86 6.19
C GLU A 124 -49.87 4.71 4.92
N GLY A 125 -50.83 4.71 4.00
CA GLY A 125 -50.74 5.32 2.68
C GLY A 125 -49.81 4.55 1.73
N GLU A 126 -49.37 3.34 2.09
CA GLU A 126 -48.55 2.54 1.19
C GLU A 126 -49.45 1.88 0.14
N SER A 127 -49.10 2.05 -1.13
CA SER A 127 -49.70 1.31 -2.23
C SER A 127 -49.10 -0.10 -2.35
N VAL A 128 -49.77 -0.95 -3.12
CA VAL A 128 -49.24 -2.29 -3.47
C VAL A 128 -47.83 -2.19 -4.06
N LEU A 129 -47.56 -1.16 -4.88
CA LEU A 129 -46.26 -0.92 -5.49
C LEU A 129 -45.19 -0.47 -4.47
N HIS A 130 -45.55 0.34 -3.45
CA HIS A 130 -44.63 0.70 -2.35
C HIS A 130 -44.08 -0.54 -1.66
N ARG A 131 -44.95 -1.51 -1.32
CA ARG A 131 -44.56 -2.73 -0.61
C ARG A 131 -43.63 -3.61 -1.45
N ALA A 132 -43.89 -3.74 -2.75
CA ALA A 132 -43.04 -4.49 -3.67
C ALA A 132 -41.64 -3.88 -3.79
N LEU A 133 -41.56 -2.55 -3.93
CA LEU A 133 -40.30 -1.81 -4.09
C LEU A 133 -39.49 -1.73 -2.79
N ALA A 134 -40.14 -1.52 -1.64
CA ALA A 134 -39.49 -1.51 -0.34
C ALA A 134 -38.78 -2.84 -0.03
N LYS A 135 -39.27 -3.96 -0.58
CA LYS A 135 -38.67 -5.29 -0.47
C LYS A 135 -37.78 -5.68 -1.66
N ARG A 136 -37.61 -4.77 -2.64
CA ARG A 136 -36.78 -4.96 -3.85
C ARG A 136 -37.24 -6.11 -4.75
N TYR A 137 -38.55 -6.36 -4.84
CA TYR A 137 -39.12 -7.39 -5.73
C TYR A 137 -39.48 -6.81 -7.10
N THR A 138 -38.48 -6.68 -7.97
CA THR A 138 -38.60 -6.10 -9.32
C THR A 138 -39.68 -6.77 -10.17
N ASP A 139 -39.68 -8.10 -10.27
CA ASP A 139 -40.62 -8.82 -11.15
C ASP A 139 -42.08 -8.65 -10.71
N CYS A 140 -42.31 -8.61 -9.39
CA CYS A 140 -43.62 -8.35 -8.82
C CYS A 140 -44.07 -6.91 -9.12
N ALA A 141 -43.16 -5.93 -9.01
CA ALA A 141 -43.41 -4.53 -9.37
C ALA A 141 -43.74 -4.35 -10.86
N ILE A 142 -43.02 -5.06 -11.75
CA ILE A 142 -43.30 -5.05 -13.20
C ILE A 142 -44.71 -5.58 -13.50
N VAL A 143 -45.11 -6.70 -12.88
CA VAL A 143 -46.46 -7.26 -13.05
C VAL A 143 -47.54 -6.27 -12.59
N ILE A 144 -47.32 -5.55 -11.48
CA ILE A 144 -48.26 -4.52 -11.01
C ILE A 144 -48.39 -3.40 -12.06
N LEU A 145 -47.29 -2.93 -12.63
CA LEU A 145 -47.29 -1.86 -13.65
C LEU A 145 -48.00 -2.29 -14.94
N GLU A 146 -47.74 -3.51 -15.43
CA GLU A 146 -48.36 -4.04 -16.66
C GLU A 146 -49.89 -4.18 -16.56
N HIS A 147 -50.41 -4.29 -15.35
CA HIS A 147 -51.83 -4.50 -15.08
C HIS A 147 -52.53 -3.26 -14.47
N GLY A 148 -52.08 -2.06 -14.83
CA GLY A 148 -52.76 -0.79 -14.50
C GLY A 148 -52.32 -0.13 -13.19
N GLY A 149 -51.18 -0.55 -12.64
CA GLY A 149 -50.57 0.05 -11.45
C GLY A 149 -49.71 1.30 -11.72
N SER A 150 -49.72 1.84 -12.94
CA SER A 150 -48.98 3.06 -13.32
C SER A 150 -49.33 4.26 -12.44
N GLY A 151 -50.62 4.48 -12.19
CA GLY A 151 -51.11 5.57 -11.33
C GLY A 151 -50.62 5.51 -9.87
N SER A 152 -50.22 4.33 -9.38
CA SER A 152 -49.63 4.20 -8.04
C SER A 152 -48.33 4.98 -7.87
N MET A 153 -47.61 5.27 -8.96
CA MET A 153 -46.34 6.00 -8.90
C MET A 153 -46.49 7.42 -8.34
N ALA A 154 -47.70 7.99 -8.35
CA ALA A 154 -47.99 9.32 -7.79
C ALA A 154 -48.38 9.30 -6.30
N PHE A 155 -48.68 8.14 -5.72
CA PHE A 155 -49.17 8.10 -4.33
C PHE A 155 -48.06 8.33 -3.33
N VAL A 156 -48.32 9.13 -2.30
CA VAL A 156 -47.39 9.38 -1.20
C VAL A 156 -47.76 8.56 0.03
N ASN A 157 -46.78 7.89 0.62
CA ASN A 157 -46.96 7.19 1.90
C ASN A 157 -46.79 8.14 3.10
N SER A 158 -46.94 7.61 4.31
CA SER A 158 -46.72 8.35 5.58
C SER A 158 -45.34 9.01 5.75
N LYS A 159 -44.35 8.66 4.92
CA LYS A 159 -43.01 9.28 4.88
C LYS A 159 -42.86 10.34 3.77
N ASN A 160 -43.95 10.68 3.08
CA ASN A 160 -43.96 11.52 1.88
C ASN A 160 -43.05 10.96 0.76
N LEU A 161 -42.97 9.63 0.64
CA LEU A 161 -42.27 8.97 -0.45
C LEU A 161 -43.29 8.37 -1.41
N THR A 162 -42.97 8.45 -2.70
CA THR A 162 -43.73 7.76 -3.75
C THR A 162 -43.03 6.47 -4.16
N PRO A 163 -43.70 5.55 -4.88
CA PRO A 163 -43.04 4.38 -5.45
C PRO A 163 -41.92 4.76 -6.42
N LEU A 164 -42.01 5.91 -7.10
CA LEU A 164 -40.91 6.39 -7.94
C LEU A 164 -39.67 6.73 -7.09
N HIS A 165 -39.83 7.41 -5.95
CA HIS A 165 -38.74 7.67 -5.02
C HIS A 165 -38.10 6.39 -4.47
N LEU A 166 -38.91 5.37 -4.13
CA LEU A 166 -38.40 4.07 -3.70
C LEU A 166 -37.66 3.33 -4.83
N SER A 167 -38.12 3.48 -6.07
CA SER A 167 -37.45 2.92 -7.25
C SER A 167 -36.05 3.51 -7.43
N VAL A 168 -35.92 4.83 -7.25
CA VAL A 168 -34.62 5.53 -7.27
C VAL A 168 -33.75 5.15 -6.07
N ALA A 169 -34.31 5.13 -4.86
CA ALA A 169 -33.59 4.73 -3.64
C ALA A 169 -33.10 3.28 -3.65
N THR A 170 -33.71 2.42 -4.47
CA THR A 170 -33.30 1.02 -4.68
C THR A 170 -32.52 0.80 -5.97
N TRP A 171 -32.19 1.86 -6.73
CA TRP A 171 -31.46 1.83 -8.00
C TRP A 171 -32.13 0.94 -9.08
N ASN A 172 -33.46 0.85 -9.05
CA ASN A 172 -34.21 -0.05 -9.92
C ASN A 172 -34.55 0.59 -11.27
N VAL A 173 -33.56 0.65 -12.17
CA VAL A 173 -33.71 1.20 -13.53
C VAL A 173 -34.80 0.46 -14.32
N THR A 174 -34.94 -0.85 -14.11
CA THR A 174 -35.88 -1.67 -14.88
C THR A 174 -37.34 -1.31 -14.61
N VAL A 175 -37.69 -1.03 -13.35
CA VAL A 175 -39.05 -0.60 -12.99
C VAL A 175 -39.35 0.78 -13.55
N VAL A 176 -38.42 1.73 -13.45
CA VAL A 176 -38.63 3.10 -13.97
C VAL A 176 -38.77 3.08 -15.50
N ARG A 177 -37.93 2.31 -16.20
CA ARG A 177 -38.05 2.11 -17.65
C ARG A 177 -39.40 1.53 -18.03
N LYS A 178 -39.81 0.46 -17.35
CA LYS A 178 -41.08 -0.20 -17.63
C LYS A 178 -42.28 0.68 -17.32
N TRP A 179 -42.19 1.50 -16.27
CA TRP A 179 -43.22 2.48 -15.96
C TRP A 179 -43.37 3.51 -17.09
N VAL A 180 -42.28 4.08 -17.58
CA VAL A 180 -42.31 5.02 -18.72
C VAL A 180 -42.84 4.37 -20.01
N GLU A 181 -42.62 3.06 -20.20
CA GLU A 181 -43.18 2.31 -21.35
C GLU A 181 -44.70 2.08 -21.27
N VAL A 182 -45.27 1.95 -20.07
CA VAL A 182 -46.67 1.55 -19.85
C VAL A 182 -47.59 2.72 -19.46
N ALA A 183 -47.05 3.73 -18.78
CA ALA A 183 -47.82 4.88 -18.30
C ALA A 183 -48.19 5.84 -19.43
N SER A 184 -49.35 6.48 -19.30
CA SER A 184 -49.75 7.61 -20.15
C SER A 184 -48.91 8.86 -19.84
N PRO A 185 -48.73 9.79 -20.80
CA PRO A 185 -48.01 11.04 -20.56
C PRO A 185 -48.59 11.84 -19.39
N GLU A 186 -49.90 11.81 -19.18
CA GLU A 186 -50.58 12.47 -18.07
C GLU A 186 -50.20 11.87 -16.72
N GLU A 187 -50.18 10.53 -16.59
CA GLU A 187 -49.75 9.85 -15.36
C GLU A 187 -48.27 10.09 -15.05
N ILE A 188 -47.43 10.21 -16.08
CA ILE A 188 -46.01 10.53 -15.90
C ILE A 188 -45.87 11.95 -15.33
N ALA A 189 -46.55 12.93 -15.93
CA ALA A 189 -46.52 14.31 -15.49
C ALA A 189 -47.05 14.49 -14.05
N GLU A 190 -48.05 13.71 -13.65
CA GLU A 190 -48.59 13.75 -12.28
C GLU A 190 -47.64 13.16 -11.23
N ALA A 191 -46.74 12.25 -11.61
CA ALA A 191 -45.89 11.51 -10.67
C ALA A 191 -44.43 11.96 -10.61
N VAL A 192 -43.87 12.42 -11.74
CA VAL A 192 -42.41 12.56 -11.92
C VAL A 192 -41.77 13.63 -11.01
N ASP A 193 -42.49 14.73 -10.76
CA ASP A 193 -41.98 15.90 -10.03
C ASP A 193 -42.54 16.03 -8.60
N ILE A 194 -43.17 14.98 -8.08
CA ILE A 194 -43.63 14.99 -6.68
C ILE A 194 -42.41 15.10 -5.76
N PRO A 195 -42.35 16.08 -4.84
CA PRO A 195 -41.22 16.24 -3.95
C PRO A 195 -41.27 15.26 -2.77
N SER A 196 -40.13 14.69 -2.40
CA SER A 196 -39.92 14.00 -1.13
C SER A 196 -39.11 14.85 -0.14
N PRO A 197 -38.95 14.44 1.13
CA PRO A 197 -38.06 15.12 2.09
C PRO A 197 -36.59 15.22 1.64
N VAL A 198 -36.17 14.44 0.64
CA VAL A 198 -34.80 14.45 0.09
C VAL A 198 -34.72 15.20 -1.25
N GLY A 199 -35.87 15.53 -1.87
CA GLY A 199 -35.98 16.10 -3.21
C GLY A 199 -36.84 15.25 -4.14
N THR A 200 -36.98 15.66 -5.39
CA THR A 200 -37.68 14.89 -6.43
C THR A 200 -36.91 13.64 -6.82
N ALA A 201 -37.55 12.73 -7.55
CA ALA A 201 -36.91 11.53 -8.09
C ALA A 201 -35.65 11.87 -8.93
N LEU A 202 -35.68 12.98 -9.69
CA LEU A 202 -34.54 13.46 -10.48
C LEU A 202 -33.37 13.87 -9.59
N CYS A 203 -33.59 14.69 -8.56
CA CYS A 203 -32.56 15.11 -7.61
C CYS A 203 -31.95 13.93 -6.84
N MET A 204 -32.79 12.96 -6.45
CA MET A 204 -32.32 11.73 -5.77
C MET A 204 -31.44 10.89 -6.69
N ALA A 205 -31.80 10.73 -7.96
CA ALA A 205 -31.01 9.99 -8.94
C ALA A 205 -29.67 10.69 -9.25
N ALA A 206 -29.66 12.03 -9.30
CA ALA A 206 -28.43 12.80 -9.50
C ALA A 206 -27.48 12.74 -8.29
N SER A 207 -28.00 12.54 -7.08
CA SER A 207 -27.23 12.45 -5.82
C SER A 207 -26.57 11.08 -5.59
N SER A 208 -26.22 10.37 -6.67
CA SER A 208 -25.72 9.00 -6.63
C SER A 208 -24.43 8.83 -5.83
N LYS A 209 -24.33 7.71 -5.10
CA LYS A 209 -23.08 7.26 -4.46
C LYS A 209 -22.18 6.58 -5.50
N LYS A 210 -20.85 6.58 -5.27
CA LYS A 210 -19.84 6.03 -6.19
C LYS A 210 -20.15 4.60 -6.70
N ASP A 211 -20.82 3.78 -5.89
CA ASP A 211 -21.13 2.39 -6.24
C ASP A 211 -22.26 2.22 -7.27
N HIS A 212 -23.03 3.28 -7.55
CA HIS A 212 -24.22 3.24 -8.42
C HIS A 212 -24.26 4.37 -9.48
N GLU A 213 -23.09 4.89 -9.88
CA GLU A 213 -23.00 5.99 -10.85
C GLU A 213 -23.65 5.63 -12.20
N ILE A 214 -23.55 4.37 -12.64
CA ILE A 214 -24.09 3.92 -13.94
C ILE A 214 -25.62 3.92 -13.89
N GLU A 215 -26.20 3.29 -12.86
CA GLU A 215 -27.64 3.23 -12.66
C GLU A 215 -28.22 4.62 -12.43
N GLY A 216 -27.53 5.46 -11.65
CA GLY A 216 -27.90 6.85 -11.42
C GLY A 216 -27.97 7.67 -12.71
N ARG A 217 -26.92 7.62 -13.54
CA ARG A 217 -26.89 8.28 -14.86
C ARG A 217 -28.02 7.79 -15.78
N GLN A 218 -28.30 6.48 -15.78
CA GLN A 218 -29.42 5.91 -16.55
C GLN A 218 -30.78 6.39 -16.02
N LEU A 219 -30.97 6.45 -14.70
CA LEU A 219 -32.21 6.97 -14.11
C LEU A 219 -32.41 8.44 -14.47
N VAL A 220 -31.38 9.28 -14.35
CA VAL A 220 -31.46 10.69 -14.75
C VAL A 220 -31.81 10.83 -16.23
N GLN A 221 -31.18 10.04 -17.11
CA GLN A 221 -31.49 10.05 -18.54
C GLN A 221 -32.96 9.67 -18.82
N ILE A 222 -33.48 8.63 -18.17
CA ILE A 222 -34.87 8.19 -18.34
C ILE A 222 -35.85 9.24 -17.80
N LEU A 223 -35.59 9.79 -16.62
CA LEU A 223 -36.46 10.78 -15.98
C LEU A 223 -36.54 12.09 -16.79
N LEU A 224 -35.40 12.60 -17.28
CA LEU A 224 -35.37 13.78 -18.15
C LEU A 224 -36.08 13.51 -19.48
N ALA A 225 -35.88 12.34 -20.09
CA ALA A 225 -36.60 11.94 -21.30
C ALA A 225 -38.11 11.78 -21.08
N ALA A 226 -38.53 11.45 -19.85
CA ALA A 226 -39.91 11.35 -19.42
C ALA A 226 -40.54 12.71 -19.05
N GLY A 227 -39.79 13.82 -19.16
CA GLY A 227 -40.29 15.17 -18.90
C GLY A 227 -40.17 15.65 -17.46
N ALA A 228 -39.32 15.02 -16.63
CA ALA A 228 -39.00 15.53 -15.30
C ALA A 228 -38.50 16.98 -15.36
N ASP A 229 -39.00 17.84 -14.47
CA ASP A 229 -38.61 19.24 -14.42
C ASP A 229 -37.16 19.38 -13.92
N PRO A 230 -36.23 19.85 -14.77
CA PRO A 230 -34.82 20.01 -14.40
C PRO A 230 -34.57 21.15 -13.42
N THR A 231 -35.56 22.02 -13.20
CA THR A 231 -35.51 23.13 -12.23
C THR A 231 -35.85 22.71 -10.81
N THR A 232 -36.28 21.46 -10.62
CA THR A 232 -36.53 20.89 -9.30
C THR A 232 -35.26 20.90 -8.44
N GLN A 233 -35.45 21.17 -7.15
CA GLN A 233 -34.38 21.39 -6.20
C GLN A 233 -34.46 20.39 -5.05
N ASP A 234 -33.29 19.96 -4.55
CA ASP A 234 -33.21 19.16 -3.34
C ASP A 234 -33.67 19.97 -2.11
N ALA A 235 -34.34 19.30 -1.18
CA ALA A 235 -34.82 19.95 0.04
C ALA A 235 -33.70 20.48 0.96
N PRO A 236 -32.54 19.80 1.14
CA PRO A 236 -31.56 20.25 2.12
C PRO A 236 -30.75 21.47 1.67
N HIS A 237 -30.43 21.62 0.38
CA HIS A 237 -29.48 22.64 -0.10
C HIS A 237 -29.97 23.42 -1.34
N GLY A 238 -31.19 23.15 -1.79
CA GLY A 238 -31.80 23.84 -2.94
C GLY A 238 -31.17 23.50 -4.29
N ARG A 239 -30.38 22.42 -4.38
CA ARG A 239 -29.57 22.11 -5.56
C ARG A 239 -30.40 21.37 -6.60
N THR A 240 -30.25 21.80 -7.86
CA THR A 240 -30.77 21.04 -9.01
C THR A 240 -29.86 19.86 -9.36
N ALA A 241 -30.34 18.93 -10.19
CA ALA A 241 -29.53 17.80 -10.65
C ALA A 241 -28.19 18.23 -11.27
N LEU A 242 -28.17 19.35 -12.02
CA LEU A 242 -26.96 19.88 -12.64
C LEU A 242 -25.96 20.42 -11.61
N HIS A 243 -26.43 21.03 -10.51
CA HIS A 243 -25.57 21.45 -9.41
C HIS A 243 -24.91 20.26 -8.73
N THR A 244 -25.68 19.19 -8.48
CA THR A 244 -25.17 17.98 -7.85
C THR A 244 -24.13 17.29 -8.74
N ALA A 245 -24.38 17.19 -10.05
CA ALA A 245 -23.43 16.65 -11.01
C ALA A 245 -22.13 17.47 -11.08
N ALA A 246 -22.23 18.80 -11.13
CA ALA A 246 -21.08 19.70 -11.13
C ALA A 246 -20.27 19.61 -9.82
N MET A 247 -20.94 19.48 -8.68
CA MET A 247 -20.31 19.31 -7.37
C MET A 247 -19.56 17.98 -7.25
N ALA A 248 -20.11 16.90 -7.82
CA ALA A 248 -19.49 15.58 -7.84
C ALA A 248 -18.38 15.45 -8.90
N ASN A 249 -18.19 16.47 -9.74
CA ASN A 249 -17.33 16.45 -10.93
C ASN A 249 -17.65 15.27 -11.87
N ASP A 250 -18.93 14.87 -11.95
CA ASP A 250 -19.41 13.81 -12.84
C ASP A 250 -19.64 14.38 -14.24
N VAL A 251 -18.60 14.30 -15.06
CA VAL A 251 -18.54 14.83 -16.43
C VAL A 251 -19.62 14.24 -17.32
N GLU A 252 -19.85 12.93 -17.21
CA GLU A 252 -20.81 12.18 -18.01
C GLU A 252 -22.23 12.58 -17.63
N LEU A 253 -22.52 12.71 -16.33
CA LEU A 253 -23.82 13.16 -15.86
C LEU A 253 -24.09 14.62 -16.26
N VAL A 254 -23.10 15.52 -16.16
CA VAL A 254 -23.22 16.90 -16.64
C VAL A 254 -23.58 16.93 -18.13
N LYS A 255 -22.90 16.12 -18.95
CA LYS A 255 -23.21 16.03 -20.40
C LYS A 255 -24.64 15.52 -20.63
N ILE A 256 -25.05 14.43 -19.97
CA ILE A 256 -26.42 13.89 -20.09
C ILE A 256 -27.48 14.95 -19.77
N ILE A 257 -27.28 15.72 -18.71
CA ILE A 257 -28.23 16.75 -18.28
C ILE A 257 -28.25 17.93 -19.28
N LEU A 258 -27.09 18.38 -19.76
CA LEU A 258 -27.02 19.46 -20.75
C LEU A 258 -27.58 19.04 -22.12
N ASP A 259 -27.33 17.80 -22.55
CA ASP A 259 -27.87 17.22 -23.79
C ASP A 259 -29.41 17.10 -23.74
N ALA A 260 -29.99 17.01 -22.54
CA ALA A 260 -31.44 17.07 -22.33
C ALA A 260 -32.03 18.49 -22.43
N GLY A 261 -31.22 19.51 -22.72
CA GLY A 261 -31.67 20.89 -22.93
C GLY A 261 -31.86 21.71 -21.66
N VAL A 262 -31.28 21.27 -20.53
CA VAL A 262 -31.32 22.02 -19.27
C VAL A 262 -30.52 23.32 -19.38
N ASP A 263 -31.08 24.42 -18.87
CA ASP A 263 -30.36 25.69 -18.81
C ASP A 263 -29.10 25.55 -17.95
N VAL A 264 -27.95 25.81 -18.56
CA VAL A 264 -26.65 25.79 -17.88
C VAL A 264 -26.54 26.85 -16.77
N ASN A 265 -27.37 27.90 -16.83
CA ASN A 265 -27.42 29.02 -15.87
C ASN A 265 -28.51 28.87 -14.82
N ILE A 266 -29.05 27.67 -14.66
CA ILE A 266 -30.09 27.37 -13.68
C ILE A 266 -29.66 27.77 -12.27
N ARG A 267 -30.56 28.40 -11.52
CA ARG A 267 -30.26 28.91 -10.17
C ARG A 267 -30.81 28.02 -9.09
N ASN A 268 -30.01 27.79 -8.06
CA ASN A 268 -30.44 27.12 -6.83
C ASN A 268 -31.12 28.12 -5.87
N MET A 269 -31.54 27.67 -4.67
CA MET A 269 -32.14 28.55 -3.65
C MET A 269 -31.24 29.73 -3.21
N HIS A 270 -29.93 29.63 -3.43
CA HIS A 270 -28.92 30.65 -3.09
C HIS A 270 -28.53 31.53 -4.28
N ASN A 271 -29.31 31.50 -5.37
CA ASN A 271 -28.99 32.10 -6.67
C ASN A 271 -27.65 31.66 -7.27
N THR A 272 -27.03 30.58 -6.76
CA THR A 272 -25.81 30.04 -7.36
C THR A 272 -26.16 29.25 -8.62
N ILE A 273 -25.24 29.26 -9.58
CA ILE A 273 -25.34 28.49 -10.82
C ILE A 273 -24.38 27.28 -10.76
N PRO A 274 -24.54 26.24 -11.60
CA PRO A 274 -23.65 25.08 -11.62
C PRO A 274 -22.18 25.45 -11.79
N LEU A 275 -21.87 26.52 -12.53
CA LEU A 275 -20.50 27.04 -12.69
C LEU A 275 -19.90 27.52 -11.36
N HIS A 276 -20.69 28.19 -10.50
CA HIS A 276 -20.24 28.63 -9.17
C HIS A 276 -19.84 27.42 -8.31
N VAL A 277 -20.67 26.39 -8.30
CA VAL A 277 -20.42 25.15 -7.55
C VAL A 277 -19.19 24.40 -8.11
N ALA A 278 -19.06 24.32 -9.44
CA ALA A 278 -17.92 23.68 -10.08
C ALA A 278 -16.59 24.39 -9.74
N LEU A 279 -16.57 25.73 -9.77
CA LEU A 279 -15.39 26.53 -9.41
C LEU A 279 -15.04 26.41 -7.93
N ALA A 280 -16.04 26.47 -7.04
CA ALA A 280 -15.84 26.33 -5.60
C ALA A 280 -15.33 24.93 -5.19
N ARG A 281 -15.67 23.89 -5.97
CA ARG A 281 -15.26 22.50 -5.74
C ARG A 281 -14.02 22.07 -6.54
N GLY A 282 -13.51 22.93 -7.42
CA GLY A 282 -12.37 22.58 -8.30
C GLY A 282 -12.70 21.49 -9.31
N ALA A 283 -13.97 21.38 -9.73
CA ALA A 283 -14.45 20.40 -10.70
C ALA A 283 -14.00 20.76 -12.13
N LYS A 284 -12.68 20.72 -12.37
CA LYS A 284 -12.00 21.22 -13.58
C LYS A 284 -12.69 20.79 -14.88
N SER A 285 -12.99 19.50 -14.99
CA SER A 285 -13.59 18.93 -16.19
C SER A 285 -15.01 19.46 -16.42
N CYS A 286 -15.79 19.63 -15.35
CA CYS A 286 -17.13 20.20 -15.42
C CYS A 286 -17.11 21.70 -15.72
N VAL A 287 -16.18 22.47 -15.14
CA VAL A 287 -16.04 23.93 -15.42
C VAL A 287 -15.88 24.18 -16.92
N GLY A 288 -14.99 23.43 -17.59
CA GLY A 288 -14.79 23.56 -19.03
C GLY A 288 -16.04 23.24 -19.85
N ILE A 289 -16.79 22.20 -19.47
CA ILE A 289 -18.03 21.81 -20.16
C ILE A 289 -19.12 22.86 -19.97
N LEU A 290 -19.31 23.35 -18.74
CA LEU A 290 -20.30 24.39 -18.42
C LEU A 290 -20.02 25.69 -19.18
N LEU A 291 -18.75 26.14 -19.21
CA LEU A 291 -18.37 27.32 -19.98
C LEU A 291 -18.60 27.13 -21.49
N ASN A 292 -18.25 25.96 -22.04
CA ASN A 292 -18.51 25.63 -23.44
C ASN A 292 -20.00 25.54 -23.77
N ALA A 293 -20.82 25.15 -22.80
CA ALA A 293 -22.28 25.10 -22.91
C ALA A 293 -22.96 26.48 -22.72
N GLY A 294 -22.18 27.56 -22.50
CA GLY A 294 -22.72 28.92 -22.40
C GLY A 294 -23.01 29.40 -20.98
N ALA A 295 -22.36 28.83 -19.96
CA ALA A 295 -22.46 29.35 -18.59
C ALA A 295 -22.03 30.82 -18.52
N ASN A 296 -22.87 31.65 -17.93
CA ASN A 296 -22.70 33.08 -17.79
C ASN A 296 -21.90 33.40 -16.52
N CYS A 297 -20.65 33.81 -16.69
CA CYS A 297 -19.74 34.15 -15.59
C CYS A 297 -20.11 35.44 -14.82
N ASN A 298 -21.10 36.21 -15.29
CA ASN A 298 -21.52 37.47 -14.67
C ASN A 298 -22.68 37.34 -13.69
N ILE A 299 -23.35 36.19 -13.66
CA ILE A 299 -24.47 35.96 -12.73
C ILE A 299 -23.93 36.04 -11.30
N GLN A 300 -24.61 36.82 -10.46
CA GLN A 300 -24.29 36.95 -9.04
C GLN A 300 -25.20 36.03 -8.21
N ASP A 301 -24.62 35.39 -7.20
CA ASP A 301 -25.34 34.66 -6.17
C ASP A 301 -25.91 35.59 -5.08
N ASP A 302 -26.47 35.02 -4.02
CA ASP A 302 -27.03 35.75 -2.88
C ASP A 302 -26.00 36.61 -2.12
N GLU A 303 -24.70 36.29 -2.20
CA GLU A 303 -23.63 37.11 -1.61
C GLU A 303 -23.12 38.18 -2.59
N GLY A 304 -23.69 38.23 -3.79
CA GLY A 304 -23.28 39.13 -4.85
C GLY A 304 -22.00 38.65 -5.54
N ASP A 305 -21.55 37.43 -5.27
CA ASP A 305 -20.37 36.85 -5.87
C ASP A 305 -20.72 36.29 -7.25
N ASN A 306 -19.90 36.63 -8.24
CA ASN A 306 -20.00 36.06 -9.58
C ASN A 306 -18.89 35.01 -9.75
N ALA A 307 -18.87 34.35 -10.91
CA ALA A 307 -17.87 33.31 -11.18
C ALA A 307 -16.42 33.80 -11.03
N PHE A 308 -16.14 35.09 -11.28
CA PHE A 308 -14.81 35.67 -11.09
C PHE A 308 -14.44 35.79 -9.60
N HIS A 309 -15.35 36.27 -8.75
CA HIS A 309 -15.15 36.33 -7.29
C HIS A 309 -14.87 34.93 -6.73
N ILE A 310 -15.72 33.96 -7.07
CA ILE A 310 -15.61 32.58 -6.59
C ILE A 310 -14.31 31.94 -7.07
N ALA A 311 -13.97 32.09 -8.36
CA ALA A 311 -12.72 31.54 -8.89
C ALA A 311 -11.48 32.16 -8.21
N ALA A 312 -11.46 33.48 -8.00
CA ALA A 312 -10.34 34.15 -7.35
C ALA A 312 -10.21 33.83 -5.86
N ASP A 313 -11.33 33.70 -5.13
CA ASP A 313 -11.29 33.29 -3.73
C ASP A 313 -10.89 31.83 -3.58
N ALA A 314 -11.48 30.94 -4.39
CA ALA A 314 -11.15 29.52 -4.41
C ALA A 314 -9.73 29.24 -4.93
N ALA A 315 -9.12 30.14 -5.70
CA ALA A 315 -7.74 30.02 -6.18
C ALA A 315 -6.69 29.94 -5.05
N LYS A 316 -7.04 30.31 -3.82
CA LYS A 316 -6.22 30.07 -2.63
C LYS A 316 -5.90 28.59 -2.41
N MET A 317 -6.85 27.74 -2.79
CA MET A 317 -6.77 26.30 -2.69
C MET A 317 -6.59 25.67 -4.08
N ILE A 318 -7.42 26.05 -5.05
CA ILE A 318 -7.54 25.38 -6.36
C ILE A 318 -6.79 26.17 -7.44
N ARG A 319 -5.60 25.70 -7.80
CA ARG A 319 -4.73 26.33 -8.80
C ARG A 319 -5.43 26.66 -10.12
N GLU A 320 -6.19 25.72 -10.64
CA GLU A 320 -6.76 25.76 -11.97
C GLU A 320 -7.81 26.87 -12.14
N ASN A 321 -8.36 27.40 -11.04
CA ASN A 321 -9.28 28.52 -11.09
C ASN A 321 -8.62 29.78 -11.66
N LEU A 322 -7.31 29.98 -11.50
CA LEU A 322 -6.58 31.07 -12.14
C LEU A 322 -6.53 30.92 -13.67
N GLU A 323 -6.48 29.69 -14.18
CA GLU A 323 -6.56 29.41 -15.62
C GLU A 323 -7.98 29.65 -16.15
N TRP A 324 -8.99 29.25 -15.37
CA TRP A 324 -10.39 29.53 -15.70
C TRP A 324 -10.70 31.02 -15.71
N LEU A 325 -10.09 31.84 -14.84
CA LEU A 325 -10.18 33.30 -14.93
C LEU A 325 -9.72 33.80 -16.30
N ILE A 326 -8.58 33.32 -16.82
CA ILE A 326 -8.11 33.70 -18.17
C ILE A 326 -9.17 33.38 -19.22
N ILE A 327 -9.78 32.19 -19.16
CA ILE A 327 -10.80 31.76 -20.12
C ILE A 327 -12.06 32.62 -20.00
N MET A 328 -12.54 32.88 -18.78
CA MET A 328 -13.73 33.71 -18.54
C MET A 328 -13.49 35.17 -18.95
N LEU A 329 -12.29 35.72 -18.76
CA LEU A 329 -11.91 37.07 -19.18
C LEU A 329 -11.85 37.24 -20.71
N ARG A 330 -11.76 36.15 -21.48
CA ARG A 330 -11.89 36.23 -22.95
C ARG A 330 -13.31 36.59 -23.38
N ASN A 331 -14.33 36.37 -22.54
CA ASN A 331 -15.70 36.79 -22.84
C ASN A 331 -15.77 38.32 -22.95
N PRO A 332 -16.21 38.90 -24.10
CA PRO A 332 -16.33 40.35 -24.29
C PRO A 332 -17.13 41.05 -23.19
N ASP A 333 -18.15 40.40 -22.64
CA ASP A 333 -19.10 40.98 -21.69
C ASP A 333 -18.71 40.74 -20.22
N ALA A 334 -17.48 40.35 -19.92
CA ALA A 334 -17.02 40.03 -18.57
C ALA A 334 -17.16 41.22 -17.59
N ALA A 335 -17.99 41.06 -16.56
CA ALA A 335 -18.29 42.05 -15.53
C ALA A 335 -17.24 42.04 -14.39
N VAL A 336 -16.00 42.40 -14.73
CA VAL A 336 -14.84 42.34 -13.81
C VAL A 336 -14.86 43.37 -12.68
N GLU A 337 -15.58 44.49 -12.88
CA GLU A 337 -15.76 45.57 -11.90
C GLU A 337 -17.03 45.40 -11.05
N ALA A 338 -17.76 44.28 -11.21
CA ALA A 338 -18.91 43.98 -10.38
C ALA A 338 -18.50 43.91 -8.91
N ARG A 339 -19.31 44.48 -8.01
CA ARG A 339 -19.10 44.42 -6.57
C ARG A 339 -20.07 43.43 -5.96
N ASN A 340 -19.56 42.59 -5.07
CA ASN A 340 -20.39 41.73 -4.23
C ASN A 340 -21.03 42.53 -3.08
N HIS A 341 -21.84 41.88 -2.24
CA HIS A 341 -22.50 42.55 -1.11
C HIS A 341 -21.50 43.07 -0.06
N SER A 342 -20.29 42.50 0.00
CA SER A 342 -19.18 43.02 0.83
C SER A 342 -18.44 44.21 0.21
N GLY A 343 -18.83 44.65 -1.00
CA GLY A 343 -18.22 45.74 -1.74
C GLY A 343 -16.91 45.39 -2.45
N LYS A 344 -16.51 44.11 -2.43
CA LYS A 344 -15.28 43.61 -3.05
C LYS A 344 -15.50 43.32 -4.54
N THR A 345 -14.44 43.53 -5.30
CA THR A 345 -14.31 43.25 -6.74
C THR A 345 -13.37 42.07 -6.95
N LEU A 346 -13.30 41.54 -8.19
CA LEU A 346 -12.29 40.55 -8.59
C LEU A 346 -10.87 40.99 -8.19
N ARG A 347 -10.57 42.27 -8.39
CA ARG A 347 -9.27 42.86 -8.02
C ARG A 347 -8.96 42.63 -6.55
N ASP A 348 -9.91 42.89 -5.66
CA ASP A 348 -9.69 42.80 -4.22
C ASP A 348 -9.33 41.37 -3.78
N TYR A 349 -9.93 40.35 -4.39
CA TYR A 349 -9.56 38.95 -4.14
C TYR A 349 -8.16 38.64 -4.67
N LEU A 350 -7.83 39.08 -5.88
CA LEU A 350 -6.50 38.84 -6.49
C LEU A 350 -5.37 39.55 -5.73
N GLU A 351 -5.62 40.71 -5.13
CA GLU A 351 -4.64 41.43 -4.29
C GLU A 351 -4.31 40.66 -3.00
N THR A 352 -5.16 39.71 -2.57
CA THR A 352 -4.86 38.84 -1.41
C THR A 352 -3.98 37.64 -1.77
N LEU A 353 -3.79 37.34 -3.06
CA LEU A 353 -2.99 36.21 -3.51
C LEU A 353 -1.51 36.58 -3.60
N PRO A 354 -0.59 35.65 -3.29
CA PRO A 354 0.83 35.80 -3.58
C PRO A 354 1.06 36.14 -5.05
N ARG A 355 1.93 37.13 -5.31
CA ARG A 355 2.08 37.72 -6.63
C ARG A 355 2.64 36.75 -7.66
N GLU A 356 3.52 35.86 -7.22
CA GLU A 356 4.12 34.77 -7.98
C GLU A 356 3.13 33.72 -8.51
N TRP A 357 1.92 33.64 -7.94
CA TRP A 357 0.88 32.71 -8.39
C TRP A 357 0.13 33.21 -9.62
N ILE A 358 0.10 34.54 -9.82
CA ILE A 358 -0.61 35.16 -10.93
C ILE A 358 0.27 35.06 -12.18
N SER A 359 -0.16 34.22 -13.12
CA SER A 359 0.58 34.01 -14.35
C SER A 359 0.64 35.28 -15.22
N GLU A 360 1.67 35.35 -16.07
CA GLU A 360 1.81 36.42 -17.06
C GLU A 360 0.58 36.53 -17.97
N ASP A 361 0.02 35.39 -18.40
CA ASP A 361 -1.19 35.35 -19.24
C ASP A 361 -2.42 35.92 -18.50
N LEU A 362 -2.55 35.68 -17.19
CA LEU A 362 -3.63 36.24 -16.38
C LEU A 362 -3.46 37.74 -16.18
N MET A 363 -2.23 38.22 -15.91
CA MET A 363 -1.94 39.65 -15.83
C MET A 363 -2.28 40.38 -17.13
N GLU A 364 -1.91 39.82 -18.27
CA GLU A 364 -2.25 40.38 -19.58
C GLU A 364 -3.77 40.39 -19.82
N ALA A 365 -4.47 39.31 -19.48
CA ALA A 365 -5.93 39.23 -19.59
C ALA A 365 -6.65 40.28 -18.72
N LEU A 366 -6.16 40.51 -17.50
CA LEU A 366 -6.68 41.55 -16.59
C LEU A 366 -6.44 42.96 -17.13
N LEU A 367 -5.23 43.22 -17.63
CA LEU A 367 -4.87 44.51 -18.24
C LEU A 367 -5.74 44.84 -19.46
N LEU A 368 -6.01 43.86 -20.32
CA LEU A 368 -6.91 44.02 -21.46
C LEU A 368 -8.35 44.37 -21.05
N ARG A 369 -8.75 44.01 -19.83
CA ARG A 369 -10.05 44.32 -19.25
C ARG A 369 -10.05 45.54 -18.32
N GLY A 370 -8.92 46.26 -18.24
CA GLY A 370 -8.81 47.48 -17.43
C GLY A 370 -8.67 47.23 -15.93
N VAL A 371 -8.39 45.98 -15.51
CA VAL A 371 -8.15 45.64 -14.10
C VAL A 371 -6.66 45.80 -13.81
N TYR A 372 -6.32 46.82 -13.03
CA TYR A 372 -4.94 47.12 -12.64
C TYR A 372 -4.69 46.68 -11.20
N LEU A 373 -3.80 45.69 -11.00
CA LEU A 373 -3.34 45.29 -9.68
C LEU A 373 -2.25 46.23 -9.16
N SER A 374 -2.04 46.25 -7.85
CA SER A 374 -0.99 47.04 -7.20
C SER A 374 0.42 46.68 -7.73
N PRO A 375 1.38 47.63 -7.67
CA PRO A 375 2.75 47.35 -8.05
C PRO A 375 3.35 46.22 -7.22
N THR A 376 4.03 45.27 -7.88
CA THR A 376 4.70 44.15 -7.20
C THR A 376 5.83 44.67 -6.31
N ILE A 377 5.85 44.24 -5.06
CA ILE A 377 6.96 44.47 -4.14
C ILE A 377 7.93 43.29 -4.27
N PHE A 378 9.22 43.59 -4.41
CA PHE A 378 10.29 42.59 -4.55
C PHE A 378 11.19 42.59 -3.32
N GLU A 379 11.60 41.40 -2.89
CA GLU A 379 12.53 41.16 -1.78
C GLU A 379 13.78 40.42 -2.27
N VAL A 380 14.85 40.47 -1.48
CA VAL A 380 16.08 39.72 -1.77
C VAL A 380 15.77 38.22 -1.69
N GLY A 381 16.18 37.47 -2.70
CA GLY A 381 15.86 36.05 -2.86
C GLY A 381 14.65 35.76 -3.74
N ASP A 382 13.88 36.78 -4.14
CA ASP A 382 12.75 36.60 -5.05
C ASP A 382 13.21 36.16 -6.45
N TRP A 383 12.48 35.21 -7.01
CA TRP A 383 12.70 34.76 -8.38
C TRP A 383 11.93 35.64 -9.36
N VAL A 384 12.60 36.05 -10.44
CA VAL A 384 12.04 36.96 -11.43
C VAL A 384 12.35 36.54 -12.87
N LYS A 385 11.47 36.94 -13.78
CA LYS A 385 11.60 36.75 -15.22
C LYS A 385 11.22 38.04 -15.94
N PHE A 386 11.87 38.37 -17.04
CA PHE A 386 11.45 39.48 -17.90
C PHE A 386 10.03 39.28 -18.45
N LYS A 387 9.30 40.39 -18.59
CA LYS A 387 8.00 40.40 -19.27
C LYS A 387 8.17 40.00 -20.74
N ARG A 388 7.31 39.13 -21.23
CA ARG A 388 7.25 38.66 -22.63
C ARG A 388 7.01 39.79 -23.62
N SER A 389 6.26 40.82 -23.21
CA SER A 389 6.01 42.02 -24.02
C SER A 389 7.23 42.94 -24.15
N LEU A 390 8.28 42.74 -23.35
CA LEU A 390 9.47 43.58 -23.32
C LEU A 390 10.44 43.19 -24.45
N THR A 391 10.61 44.06 -25.44
CA THR A 391 11.56 43.84 -26.54
C THR A 391 12.93 44.45 -26.27
N THR A 392 12.99 45.55 -25.53
CA THR A 392 14.21 46.31 -25.22
C THR A 392 14.15 46.83 -23.78
N PRO A 393 14.87 46.20 -22.83
CA PRO A 393 14.99 46.71 -21.47
C PRO A 393 15.70 48.06 -21.43
N ALA A 394 15.34 48.92 -20.49
CA ALA A 394 15.92 50.25 -20.34
C ALA A 394 17.44 50.22 -20.15
N ASN A 395 17.94 49.24 -19.38
CA ASN A 395 19.37 49.05 -19.13
C ASN A 395 20.04 48.06 -20.11
N GLY A 396 19.32 47.67 -21.17
CA GLY A 396 19.72 46.60 -22.09
C GLY A 396 19.65 45.21 -21.47
N TRP A 397 19.82 44.17 -22.29
CA TRP A 397 19.69 42.78 -21.86
C TRP A 397 20.82 42.28 -20.96
N GLN A 398 21.98 42.94 -20.96
CA GLN A 398 23.15 42.61 -20.11
C GLN A 398 23.54 41.11 -20.10
N GLY A 399 23.32 40.42 -21.22
CA GLY A 399 23.59 38.98 -21.37
C GLY A 399 22.39 38.06 -21.14
N ALA A 400 21.32 38.53 -20.49
CA ALA A 400 20.07 37.82 -20.31
C ALA A 400 19.20 37.81 -21.58
N LYS A 401 18.14 37.00 -21.59
CA LYS A 401 17.14 36.91 -22.67
C LYS A 401 15.73 37.06 -22.10
N HIS A 402 14.74 37.28 -22.95
CA HIS A 402 13.32 37.39 -22.54
C HIS A 402 12.77 36.15 -21.79
N LYS A 403 13.37 34.96 -21.97
CA LYS A 403 13.02 33.74 -21.22
C LYS A 403 13.86 33.53 -19.97
N SER A 404 14.90 34.33 -19.74
CA SER A 404 15.81 34.15 -18.62
C SER A 404 15.07 34.34 -17.30
N VAL A 405 15.31 33.41 -16.39
CA VAL A 405 14.84 33.46 -15.01
C VAL A 405 16.07 33.71 -14.15
N GLY A 406 15.97 34.67 -13.24
CA GLY A 406 17.03 35.06 -12.33
C GLY A 406 16.48 35.29 -10.93
N PHE A 407 17.36 35.52 -9.98
CA PHE A 407 16.98 35.79 -8.60
C PHE A 407 17.51 37.14 -8.13
N VAL A 408 16.72 37.84 -7.32
CA VAL A 408 17.02 39.20 -6.85
C VAL A 408 18.10 39.12 -5.77
N GLN A 409 19.26 39.71 -6.04
CA GLN A 409 20.38 39.81 -5.10
C GLN A 409 20.28 41.06 -4.22
N THR A 410 19.84 42.18 -4.80
CA THR A 410 19.77 43.46 -4.08
C THR A 410 18.61 44.28 -4.61
N VAL A 411 17.81 44.83 -3.69
CA VAL A 411 16.77 45.82 -3.97
C VAL A 411 17.38 47.18 -3.69
N VAL A 412 17.71 47.94 -4.74
CA VAL A 412 18.37 49.25 -4.60
C VAL A 412 17.37 50.31 -4.17
N ASP A 413 16.20 50.31 -4.80
CA ASP A 413 15.04 51.12 -4.45
C ASP A 413 13.75 50.43 -4.96
N LYS A 414 12.61 51.14 -4.94
CA LYS A 414 11.31 50.58 -5.38
C LYS A 414 11.23 50.26 -6.87
N GLU A 415 12.12 50.83 -7.69
CA GLU A 415 12.12 50.69 -9.14
C GLU A 415 13.33 49.92 -9.67
N ASN A 416 14.45 49.89 -8.95
CA ASN A 416 15.72 49.32 -9.41
C ASN A 416 16.10 48.06 -8.64
N LEU A 417 16.31 46.96 -9.38
CA LEU A 417 16.70 45.64 -8.87
C LEU A 417 18.04 45.20 -9.46
N VAL A 418 18.85 44.51 -8.67
CA VAL A 418 20.01 43.75 -9.14
C VAL A 418 19.64 42.28 -9.14
N VAL A 419 19.64 41.67 -10.32
CA VAL A 419 19.17 40.29 -10.54
C VAL A 419 20.31 39.45 -11.12
N SER A 420 20.59 38.32 -10.49
CA SER A 420 21.56 37.34 -10.99
C SER A 420 20.86 36.34 -11.91
N PHE A 421 21.25 36.36 -13.18
CA PHE A 421 20.88 35.35 -14.16
C PHE A 421 22.02 34.37 -14.37
N CYS A 422 21.75 33.18 -14.92
CA CYS A 422 22.79 32.24 -15.36
C CYS A 422 23.78 32.82 -16.39
N THR A 423 23.55 34.03 -16.90
CA THR A 423 24.40 34.76 -17.84
C THR A 423 25.27 35.83 -17.16
N GLY A 424 25.04 36.12 -15.88
CA GLY A 424 25.65 37.20 -15.12
C GLY A 424 24.62 38.05 -14.39
N GLU A 425 25.11 38.98 -13.58
CA GLU A 425 24.30 40.00 -12.90
C GLU A 425 23.78 41.04 -13.90
N SER A 426 22.55 41.51 -13.68
CA SER A 426 21.92 42.52 -14.51
C SER A 426 21.12 43.52 -13.68
N HIS A 427 21.19 44.79 -14.06
CA HIS A 427 20.37 45.85 -13.48
C HIS A 427 19.02 45.92 -14.20
N VAL A 428 17.95 45.60 -13.47
CA VAL A 428 16.60 45.45 -14.05
C VAL A 428 15.61 46.36 -13.33
N LEU A 429 14.67 46.93 -14.07
CA LEU A 429 13.59 47.71 -13.46
C LEU A 429 12.47 46.79 -12.95
N ALA A 430 11.91 47.11 -11.79
CA ALA A 430 10.82 46.35 -11.17
C ALA A 430 9.57 46.25 -12.07
N ASN A 431 9.33 47.24 -12.95
CA ASN A 431 8.23 47.22 -13.91
C ASN A 431 8.52 46.40 -15.18
N GLU A 432 9.75 45.94 -15.40
CA GLU A 432 10.18 45.13 -16.56
C GLU A 432 10.17 43.63 -16.29
N VAL A 433 9.94 43.23 -15.03
CA VAL A 433 9.96 41.83 -14.59
C VAL A 433 8.66 41.39 -13.91
N TRP A 434 8.43 40.08 -13.94
CA TRP A 434 7.42 39.36 -13.17
C TRP A 434 8.10 38.53 -12.09
N LYS A 435 7.47 38.43 -10.92
CA LYS A 435 7.84 37.47 -9.88
C LYS A 435 7.37 36.08 -10.32
N VAL A 436 8.19 35.05 -10.12
CA VAL A 436 7.88 33.66 -10.47
C VAL A 436 8.02 32.75 -9.26
N ILE A 437 7.32 31.61 -9.29
CA ILE A 437 7.38 30.62 -8.20
C ILE A 437 8.84 30.13 -8.05
N PRO A 438 9.40 30.13 -6.84
CA PRO A 438 10.79 29.71 -6.61
C PRO A 438 11.02 28.23 -6.96
N LEU A 439 12.27 27.85 -7.21
CA LEU A 439 12.68 26.44 -7.31
C LEU A 439 13.61 26.12 -6.12
N ASP A 440 13.01 25.62 -5.04
CA ASP A 440 13.67 25.41 -3.76
C ASP A 440 14.34 24.04 -3.68
N ARG A 441 15.27 23.91 -2.73
CA ARG A 441 15.93 22.65 -2.42
C ARG A 441 14.92 21.57 -2.00
N GLY A 442 15.10 20.37 -2.52
CA GLY A 442 14.24 19.21 -2.31
C GLY A 442 13.27 18.98 -3.47
N GLN A 443 12.93 20.03 -4.22
CA GLN A 443 11.88 19.93 -5.22
C GLN A 443 12.23 19.07 -6.41
N HIS A 444 11.26 18.29 -6.85
CA HIS A 444 11.40 17.52 -8.07
C HIS A 444 11.11 18.40 -9.28
N VAL A 445 12.06 18.40 -10.21
CA VAL A 445 12.05 19.21 -11.43
C VAL A 445 12.34 18.35 -12.64
N LYS A 446 11.78 18.76 -13.78
CA LYS A 446 12.06 18.18 -15.10
C LYS A 446 12.29 19.27 -16.13
N LEU A 447 12.85 18.88 -17.27
CA LEU A 447 13.04 19.78 -18.39
C LEU A 447 11.68 20.16 -19.01
N LYS A 448 11.47 21.45 -19.27
CA LYS A 448 10.27 21.92 -19.98
C LYS A 448 10.16 21.31 -21.36
N THR A 449 8.93 21.11 -21.81
CA THR A 449 8.66 20.45 -23.09
C THR A 449 9.14 21.26 -24.31
N ASP A 450 9.25 22.59 -24.22
CA ASP A 450 9.70 23.46 -25.31
C ASP A 450 11.24 23.53 -25.44
N VAL A 451 11.99 22.97 -24.49
CA VAL A 451 13.45 22.96 -24.48
C VAL A 451 13.96 21.76 -25.28
N LYS A 452 14.65 22.03 -26.39
CA LYS A 452 15.23 20.99 -27.26
C LYS A 452 16.51 20.39 -26.67
N GLU A 453 17.39 21.24 -26.15
CA GLU A 453 18.66 20.85 -25.52
C GLU A 453 18.92 21.76 -24.31
N PRO A 454 19.28 21.20 -23.14
CA PRO A 454 19.54 21.98 -21.94
C PRO A 454 20.85 22.78 -22.07
N ARG A 455 20.87 24.02 -21.58
CA ARG A 455 22.00 24.95 -21.70
C ARG A 455 23.33 24.39 -21.21
N PHE A 456 23.31 23.64 -20.11
CA PHE A 456 24.52 23.08 -19.50
C PHE A 456 24.84 21.65 -19.95
N GLY A 457 23.98 21.03 -20.79
CA GLY A 457 24.14 19.68 -21.30
C GLY A 457 24.00 18.59 -20.23
N TRP A 458 23.02 17.69 -20.40
CA TRP A 458 22.80 16.56 -19.50
C TRP A 458 23.22 15.24 -20.16
N ARG A 459 24.53 15.03 -20.30
CA ARG A 459 25.04 13.82 -20.96
C ARG A 459 24.63 12.56 -20.20
N GLY A 460 23.90 11.68 -20.87
CA GLY A 460 23.47 10.39 -20.31
C GLY A 460 22.14 10.42 -19.54
N GLN A 461 21.43 11.55 -19.52
CA GLN A 461 20.06 11.63 -18.97
C GLN A 461 19.04 11.76 -20.09
N LEU A 462 17.87 11.13 -19.90
CA LEU A 462 16.73 11.24 -20.81
C LEU A 462 16.01 12.57 -20.57
N ARG A 463 15.27 13.06 -21.57
CA ARG A 463 14.48 14.30 -21.45
C ARG A 463 13.43 14.22 -20.35
N ASP A 464 12.90 13.02 -20.11
CA ASP A 464 11.87 12.75 -19.11
C ASP A 464 12.48 12.39 -17.73
N SER A 465 13.81 12.50 -17.57
CA SER A 465 14.46 12.30 -16.28
C SER A 465 13.99 13.34 -15.27
N ILE A 466 13.43 12.87 -14.16
CA ILE A 466 13.07 13.69 -13.01
C ILE A 466 14.30 13.83 -12.11
N GLY A 467 14.67 15.06 -11.78
CA GLY A 467 15.77 15.37 -10.89
C GLY A 467 15.31 16.12 -9.65
N THR A 468 16.12 16.12 -8.60
CA THR A 468 15.85 16.80 -7.34
C THR A 468 16.73 18.04 -7.21
N VAL A 469 16.16 19.19 -6.91
CA VAL A 469 16.93 20.42 -6.67
C VAL A 469 17.75 20.25 -5.38
N LEU A 470 19.08 20.34 -5.50
CA LEU A 470 20.02 20.19 -4.38
C LEU A 470 20.34 21.53 -3.73
N CYS A 471 20.52 22.57 -4.54
CA CYS A 471 20.75 23.95 -4.10
C CYS A 471 20.61 24.92 -5.30
N VAL A 472 20.50 26.20 -4.96
CA VAL A 472 20.62 27.33 -5.87
C VAL A 472 21.99 27.95 -5.58
N ASP A 473 22.86 28.04 -6.58
CA ASP A 473 24.16 28.71 -6.45
C ASP A 473 23.96 30.25 -6.48
N ASP A 474 24.89 31.02 -5.90
CA ASP A 474 24.84 32.51 -5.84
C ASP A 474 24.84 33.20 -7.24
N ASP A 475 25.15 32.45 -8.29
CA ASP A 475 25.10 32.89 -9.70
C ASP A 475 23.74 32.60 -10.37
N GLY A 476 22.78 32.05 -9.63
CA GLY A 476 21.41 31.80 -10.11
C GLY A 476 21.29 30.51 -10.91
N ILE A 477 22.28 29.63 -10.76
CA ILE A 477 22.34 28.31 -11.40
C ILE A 477 21.75 27.29 -10.43
N LEU A 478 20.81 26.47 -10.90
CA LEU A 478 20.28 25.35 -10.13
C LEU A 478 21.22 24.15 -10.19
N ARG A 479 21.38 23.45 -9.08
CA ARG A 479 21.99 22.12 -9.04
C ARG A 479 20.93 21.05 -8.91
N VAL A 480 20.83 20.17 -9.91
CA VAL A 480 19.84 19.10 -9.95
C VAL A 480 20.53 17.74 -9.80
N GLY A 481 20.13 16.98 -8.79
CA GLY A 481 20.59 15.63 -8.54
C GLY A 481 19.71 14.60 -9.27
N PHE A 482 20.34 13.62 -9.91
CA PHE A 482 19.66 12.45 -10.46
C PHE A 482 20.10 11.18 -9.69
N PRO A 483 19.21 10.18 -9.53
CA PRO A 483 19.59 8.90 -8.92
C PRO A 483 20.82 8.30 -9.61
N GLY A 484 21.84 7.95 -8.83
CA GLY A 484 23.09 7.37 -9.34
C GLY A 484 24.16 8.38 -9.82
N ALA A 485 23.91 9.69 -9.75
CA ALA A 485 24.89 10.72 -10.08
C ALA A 485 25.45 11.40 -8.81
N SER A 486 26.78 11.46 -8.68
CA SER A 486 27.46 11.98 -7.48
C SER A 486 27.66 13.50 -7.47
N ARG A 487 27.43 14.19 -8.60
CA ARG A 487 27.53 15.65 -8.72
C ARG A 487 26.20 16.20 -9.21
N GLY A 488 25.65 17.18 -8.47
CA GLY A 488 24.50 17.94 -8.94
C GLY A 488 24.80 18.57 -10.30
N TRP A 489 23.96 18.28 -11.28
CA TRP A 489 24.05 18.81 -12.63
C TRP A 489 23.63 20.27 -12.63
N LYS A 490 24.37 21.10 -13.36
CA LYS A 490 23.97 22.49 -13.57
C LYS A 490 22.72 22.53 -14.43
N ALA A 491 21.77 23.35 -14.02
CA ALA A 491 20.47 23.52 -14.65
C ALA A 491 20.17 25.01 -14.75
N ASP A 492 19.65 25.44 -15.90
CA ASP A 492 19.11 26.79 -16.05
C ASP A 492 17.67 26.78 -15.51
N PRO A 493 17.33 27.60 -14.49
CA PRO A 493 15.97 27.70 -13.96
C PRO A 493 14.90 28.02 -15.01
N ALA A 494 15.28 28.73 -16.08
CA ALA A 494 14.36 29.02 -17.18
C ALA A 494 13.88 27.77 -17.92
N GLU A 495 14.68 26.70 -17.91
CA GLU A 495 14.45 25.44 -18.63
C GLU A 495 13.76 24.38 -17.77
N MET A 496 13.61 24.62 -16.46
CA MET A 496 13.06 23.67 -15.50
C MET A 496 11.60 23.98 -15.16
N GLU A 497 10.80 22.94 -14.95
CA GLU A 497 9.46 23.03 -14.36
C GLU A 497 9.33 22.04 -13.19
N ARG A 498 8.54 22.42 -12.16
CA ARG A 498 8.22 21.53 -11.04
C ARG A 498 7.41 20.33 -11.55
N VAL A 499 7.69 19.16 -11.01
CA VAL A 499 6.95 17.93 -11.31
C VAL A 499 5.75 17.83 -10.38
N GLU A 500 4.56 17.64 -10.95
CA GLU A 500 3.38 17.25 -10.17
C GLU A 500 3.49 15.78 -9.80
N GLU A 501 3.88 15.51 -8.55
CA GLU A 501 4.06 14.15 -8.02
C GLU A 501 2.76 13.51 -7.54
N PHE A 502 1.83 14.32 -7.05
CA PHE A 502 0.61 13.88 -6.38
C PHE A 502 -0.63 14.49 -7.04
N LYS A 503 -1.77 13.83 -6.87
CA LYS A 503 -3.09 14.28 -7.31
C LYS A 503 -4.03 14.37 -6.12
N VAL A 504 -5.06 15.20 -6.24
CA VAL A 504 -6.16 15.24 -5.26
C VAL A 504 -6.80 13.86 -5.16
N GLY A 505 -6.98 13.38 -3.94
CA GLY A 505 -7.47 12.04 -3.61
C GLY A 505 -6.37 10.98 -3.44
N ASP A 506 -5.11 11.30 -3.71
CA ASP A 506 -4.01 10.37 -3.46
C ASP A 506 -3.78 10.18 -1.95
N TRP A 507 -3.52 8.94 -1.57
CA TRP A 507 -3.19 8.57 -0.20
C TRP A 507 -1.69 8.76 0.00
N VAL A 508 -1.33 9.55 1.01
CA VAL A 508 0.06 9.88 1.30
C VAL A 508 0.37 9.64 2.77
N ARG A 509 1.61 9.28 3.05
CA ARG A 509 2.17 9.19 4.40
C ARG A 509 3.15 10.33 4.60
N ILE A 510 3.03 10.99 5.73
CA ILE A 510 4.01 11.97 6.17
C ILE A 510 5.29 11.21 6.52
N ARG A 511 6.42 11.60 5.94
CA ARG A 511 7.67 10.85 6.12
C ARG A 511 7.97 10.66 7.62
N PRO A 512 8.15 9.42 8.11
CA PRO A 512 8.42 9.18 9.53
C PRO A 512 9.69 9.86 10.05
N SER A 513 10.65 10.15 9.15
CA SER A 513 11.90 10.84 9.46
C SER A 513 11.77 12.38 9.49
N LEU A 514 10.58 12.94 9.24
CA LEU A 514 10.37 14.38 9.19
C LEU A 514 10.44 14.99 10.61
N THR A 515 11.43 15.84 10.85
CA THR A 515 11.62 16.54 12.14
C THR A 515 11.18 17.99 12.12
N THR A 516 11.19 18.62 10.95
CA THR A 516 10.73 20.01 10.71
C THR A 516 10.04 20.08 9.36
N ALA A 517 8.91 20.78 9.28
CA ALA A 517 8.20 21.05 8.03
C ALA A 517 8.30 22.53 7.66
N LYS A 518 8.29 22.84 6.36
CA LYS A 518 8.40 24.21 5.82
C LYS A 518 7.30 25.13 6.34
N HIS A 519 6.07 24.60 6.45
CA HIS A 519 4.89 25.32 6.95
C HIS A 519 4.58 25.00 8.42
N GLY A 520 5.48 24.27 9.10
CA GLY A 520 5.34 23.87 10.51
C GLY A 520 4.56 22.58 10.72
N LEU A 521 4.95 21.81 11.75
CA LEU A 521 4.33 20.51 12.08
C LEU A 521 3.03 20.62 12.88
N GLY A 522 2.85 21.67 13.69
CA GLY A 522 1.63 21.82 14.50
C GLY A 522 1.31 20.59 15.36
N SER A 523 0.09 20.04 15.23
CA SER A 523 -0.39 18.82 15.91
C SER A 523 -0.24 17.54 15.09
N VAL A 524 0.48 17.61 13.97
CA VAL A 524 0.64 16.51 13.02
C VAL A 524 1.70 15.54 13.51
N THR A 525 1.42 14.24 13.40
CA THR A 525 2.36 13.20 13.80
C THR A 525 3.08 12.63 12.56
N PRO A 526 4.43 12.70 12.47
CA PRO A 526 5.18 12.03 11.40
C PRO A 526 4.82 10.54 11.30
N GLY A 527 4.69 10.02 10.09
CA GLY A 527 4.21 8.66 9.82
C GLY A 527 2.68 8.52 9.69
N SER A 528 1.91 9.58 9.97
CA SER A 528 0.46 9.57 9.74
C SER A 528 0.14 9.44 8.25
N ILE A 529 -0.97 8.78 7.96
CA ILE A 529 -1.53 8.64 6.61
C ILE A 529 -2.69 9.63 6.48
N GLY A 530 -2.68 10.39 5.39
CA GLY A 530 -3.74 11.31 5.03
C GLY A 530 -4.05 11.24 3.54
N ILE A 531 -5.07 12.01 3.14
CA ILE A 531 -5.48 12.13 1.74
C ILE A 531 -5.11 13.52 1.26
N VAL A 532 -4.55 13.62 0.05
CA VAL A 532 -4.32 14.91 -0.61
C VAL A 532 -5.68 15.54 -0.90
N TYR A 533 -6.03 16.55 -0.11
CA TYR A 533 -7.26 17.29 -0.25
C TYR A 533 -7.18 18.31 -1.39
N CYS A 534 -6.06 19.03 -1.47
CA CYS A 534 -5.89 20.09 -2.45
C CYS A 534 -4.42 20.32 -2.81
N ILE A 535 -4.19 20.79 -4.04
CA ILE A 535 -2.86 21.19 -4.54
C ILE A 535 -2.92 22.68 -4.88
N ARG A 536 -2.12 23.48 -4.18
CA ARG A 536 -2.08 24.94 -4.34
C ARG A 536 -1.38 25.35 -5.64
N PRO A 537 -1.55 26.61 -6.10
CA PRO A 537 -0.85 27.12 -7.29
C PRO A 537 0.68 27.00 -7.27
N ASP A 538 1.30 27.01 -6.10
CA ASP A 538 2.75 26.80 -5.93
C ASP A 538 3.16 25.32 -5.98
N GLY A 539 2.22 24.38 -5.96
CA GLY A 539 2.49 22.93 -5.92
C GLY A 539 2.61 22.37 -4.49
N SER A 540 2.43 23.20 -3.46
CA SER A 540 2.29 22.71 -2.08
C SER A 540 0.94 22.03 -1.86
N LEU A 541 0.88 21.12 -0.88
CA LEU A 541 -0.23 20.21 -0.65
C LEU A 541 -0.98 20.56 0.63
N TYR A 542 -2.29 20.36 0.61
CA TYR A 542 -3.12 20.26 1.81
C TYR A 542 -3.54 18.81 2.01
N LEU A 543 -3.24 18.28 3.20
CA LEU A 543 -3.55 16.91 3.56
C LEU A 543 -4.67 16.87 4.60
N GLU A 544 -5.74 16.18 4.27
CA GLU A 544 -6.76 15.81 5.27
C GLU A 544 -6.26 14.63 6.08
N LEU A 545 -6.31 14.80 7.40
CA LEU A 545 -5.95 13.80 8.40
C LEU A 545 -7.20 13.60 9.25
N SER A 546 -7.64 12.35 9.41
CA SER A 546 -8.88 11.97 10.13
C SER A 546 -8.97 12.50 11.56
N TYR A 547 -7.85 12.90 12.16
CA TYR A 547 -7.79 13.40 13.53
C TYR A 547 -7.59 14.91 13.65
N LEU A 548 -7.47 15.65 12.54
CA LEU A 548 -7.36 17.11 12.54
C LEU A 548 -8.62 17.75 11.96
N PRO A 549 -9.09 18.86 12.56
CA PRO A 549 -10.26 19.57 12.05
C PRO A 549 -9.95 20.42 10.81
N GLN A 550 -8.67 20.66 10.50
CA GLN A 550 -8.24 21.44 9.33
C GLN A 550 -7.15 20.67 8.57
N PRO A 551 -7.13 20.75 7.22
CA PRO A 551 -6.07 20.15 6.42
C PRO A 551 -4.70 20.73 6.78
N TRP A 552 -3.69 19.87 6.83
CA TRP A 552 -2.31 20.28 7.10
C TRP A 552 -1.61 20.73 5.82
N HIS A 553 -0.90 21.87 5.87
CA HIS A 553 -0.15 22.43 4.74
C HIS A 553 1.28 21.88 4.74
N CYS A 554 1.69 21.26 3.64
CA CYS A 554 3.01 20.67 3.49
C CYS A 554 3.54 20.79 2.06
N GLU A 555 4.82 20.50 1.86
CA GLU A 555 5.39 20.37 0.51
C GLU A 555 5.39 18.89 0.04
N PRO A 556 5.38 18.60 -1.27
CA PRO A 556 5.40 17.23 -1.80
C PRO A 556 6.55 16.36 -1.26
N GLU A 557 7.71 16.95 -0.97
CA GLU A 557 8.89 16.21 -0.53
C GLU A 557 8.75 15.70 0.91
N GLU A 558 7.86 16.29 1.70
CA GLU A 558 7.61 15.96 3.11
C GLU A 558 6.76 14.69 3.25
N VAL A 559 6.20 14.20 2.15
CA VAL A 559 5.30 13.04 2.10
C VAL A 559 5.77 11.97 1.10
N GLU A 560 5.21 10.77 1.24
CA GLU A 560 5.43 9.62 0.36
C GLU A 560 4.09 8.98 -0.02
N ALA A 561 3.97 8.44 -1.24
CA ALA A 561 2.74 7.78 -1.68
C ALA A 561 2.47 6.47 -0.92
N VAL A 562 1.19 6.20 -0.64
CA VAL A 562 0.72 4.96 0.00
C VAL A 562 -0.34 4.30 -0.87
N SER A 563 -0.41 2.96 -0.82
CA SER A 563 -1.49 2.24 -1.46
C SER A 563 -2.85 2.59 -0.83
N PRO A 564 -3.84 3.05 -1.62
CA PRO A 564 -5.11 3.52 -1.09
C PRO A 564 -5.92 2.38 -0.51
N PHE A 565 -6.61 2.60 0.61
CA PHE A 565 -7.63 1.67 1.13
C PHE A 565 -8.89 1.72 0.25
N ARG A 566 -9.54 0.57 0.05
CA ARG A 566 -10.77 0.46 -0.74
C ARG A 566 -11.88 -0.17 0.10
N ILE A 567 -13.12 0.22 -0.20
CA ILE A 567 -14.30 -0.43 0.35
C ILE A 567 -14.24 -1.93 -0.01
N GLY A 568 -14.48 -2.79 0.98
CA GLY A 568 -14.36 -4.25 0.88
C GLY A 568 -13.00 -4.81 1.27
N ASP A 569 -11.94 -3.99 1.38
CA ASP A 569 -10.63 -4.47 1.82
C ASP A 569 -10.72 -5.05 3.25
N ARG A 570 -10.05 -6.18 3.47
CA ARG A 570 -9.89 -6.75 4.83
C ARG A 570 -8.74 -6.04 5.53
N VAL A 571 -8.99 -5.56 6.75
CA VAL A 571 -8.02 -4.78 7.52
C VAL A 571 -7.98 -5.20 8.99
N CYS A 572 -6.82 -5.02 9.61
CA CYS A 572 -6.62 -5.17 11.05
C CYS A 572 -5.68 -4.07 11.57
N VAL A 573 -5.68 -3.87 12.89
CA VAL A 573 -4.76 -2.90 13.52
C VAL A 573 -3.34 -3.44 13.44
N LYS A 574 -2.38 -2.57 13.09
CA LYS A 574 -0.95 -2.90 13.06
C LYS A 574 -0.49 -3.37 14.44
N ARG A 575 0.33 -4.42 14.48
CA ARG A 575 0.88 -4.94 15.74
C ARG A 575 1.80 -3.97 16.49
N SER A 576 2.38 -3.00 15.78
CA SER A 576 3.20 -1.93 16.38
C SER A 576 2.37 -0.88 17.14
N VAL A 577 1.04 -0.89 16.99
CA VAL A 577 0.13 0.06 17.64
C VAL A 577 -0.36 -0.55 18.95
N ALA A 578 0.10 0.02 20.07
CA ALA A 578 -0.35 -0.39 21.40
C ALA A 578 -1.78 0.10 21.68
N GLU A 579 -2.03 1.38 21.39
CA GLU A 579 -3.33 2.03 21.52
C GLU A 579 -3.65 2.76 20.21
N PRO A 580 -4.66 2.30 19.44
CA PRO A 580 -5.12 2.99 18.25
C PRO A 580 -5.79 4.29 18.67
N ARG A 581 -5.75 5.27 17.78
CA ARG A 581 -6.30 6.60 18.01
C ARG A 581 -7.79 6.56 18.34
N TYR A 582 -8.50 5.59 17.79
CA TYR A 582 -9.88 5.26 18.12
C TYR A 582 -9.91 4.03 19.02
N ALA A 583 -10.57 4.13 20.18
CA ALA A 583 -10.51 3.11 21.23
C ALA A 583 -10.93 1.71 20.73
N TRP A 584 -10.20 0.69 21.20
CA TRP A 584 -10.40 -0.72 20.86
C TRP A 584 -11.84 -1.23 21.03
N GLY A 585 -12.56 -0.76 22.06
CA GLY A 585 -13.92 -1.24 22.34
C GLY A 585 -14.04 -2.74 22.62
N GLY A 586 -12.93 -3.39 23.02
CA GLY A 586 -12.84 -4.84 23.24
C GLY A 586 -12.09 -5.62 22.16
N GLU A 587 -11.77 -4.99 21.04
CA GLU A 587 -11.02 -5.59 19.93
C GLU A 587 -9.51 -5.64 20.19
N THR A 588 -8.79 -6.43 19.39
CA THR A 588 -7.32 -6.50 19.41
C THR A 588 -6.77 -6.43 17.99
N HIS A 589 -5.44 -6.41 17.84
CA HIS A 589 -4.79 -6.48 16.53
C HIS A 589 -5.07 -7.78 15.74
N HIS A 590 -5.76 -8.75 16.34
CA HIS A 590 -6.23 -9.97 15.69
C HIS A 590 -7.64 -9.86 15.12
N SER A 591 -8.38 -8.81 15.49
CA SER A 591 -9.72 -8.57 14.99
C SER A 591 -9.63 -8.10 13.53
N VAL A 592 -10.13 -8.93 12.61
CA VAL A 592 -10.16 -8.61 11.18
C VAL A 592 -11.55 -8.16 10.81
N GLY A 593 -11.64 -6.96 10.22
CA GLY A 593 -12.88 -6.42 9.69
C GLY A 593 -12.78 -6.11 8.19
N ARG A 594 -13.91 -5.78 7.58
CA ARG A 594 -13.98 -5.26 6.21
C ARG A 594 -14.32 -3.78 6.24
N ILE A 595 -13.65 -3.00 5.40
CA ILE A 595 -14.01 -1.59 5.21
C ILE A 595 -15.39 -1.53 4.54
N SER A 596 -16.35 -0.90 5.22
CA SER A 596 -17.72 -0.69 4.73
C SER A 596 -17.87 0.68 4.07
N GLU A 597 -17.24 1.69 4.65
CA GLU A 597 -17.28 3.08 4.19
C GLU A 597 -15.94 3.75 4.49
N ILE A 598 -15.57 4.72 3.65
CA ILE A 598 -14.40 5.59 3.84
C ILE A 598 -14.95 7.01 3.81
N GLU A 599 -14.82 7.74 4.93
CA GLU A 599 -15.27 9.13 5.02
C GLU A 599 -14.35 10.04 4.18
N ASN A 600 -14.79 11.28 3.95
CA ASN A 600 -14.07 12.21 3.06
C ASN A 600 -12.66 12.55 3.56
N ASP A 601 -12.46 12.57 4.88
CA ASP A 601 -11.18 12.82 5.56
C ASP A 601 -10.27 11.58 5.63
N GLY A 602 -10.70 10.46 5.06
CA GLY A 602 -9.99 9.18 5.06
C GLY A 602 -10.25 8.30 6.29
N LEU A 603 -11.16 8.68 7.19
CA LEU A 603 -11.55 7.83 8.32
C LEU A 603 -12.19 6.53 7.81
N LEU A 604 -11.72 5.38 8.32
CA LEU A 604 -12.19 4.07 7.90
C LEU A 604 -13.33 3.59 8.80
N VAL A 605 -14.47 3.23 8.21
CA VAL A 605 -15.58 2.58 8.90
C VAL A 605 -15.56 1.09 8.61
N ILE A 606 -15.25 0.30 9.64
CA ILE A 606 -14.93 -1.11 9.53
C ILE A 606 -16.03 -1.96 10.17
N GLU A 607 -16.60 -2.88 9.39
CA GLU A 607 -17.48 -3.93 9.88
C GLU A 607 -16.64 -5.11 10.38
N ILE A 608 -16.68 -5.33 11.70
CA ILE A 608 -16.05 -6.49 12.34
C ILE A 608 -17.14 -7.54 12.61
N PRO A 609 -16.93 -8.82 12.24
CA PRO A 609 -17.87 -9.90 12.53
C PRO A 609 -18.24 -9.96 14.02
N ASN A 610 -19.52 -10.20 14.32
CA ASN A 610 -20.08 -10.26 15.68
C ASN A 610 -20.10 -8.94 16.48
N ARG A 611 -19.76 -7.80 15.86
CA ARG A 611 -19.90 -6.48 16.45
C ARG A 611 -21.23 -5.83 16.04
N PRO A 612 -22.01 -5.25 16.97
CA PRO A 612 -23.32 -4.66 16.65
C PRO A 612 -23.23 -3.29 15.95
N ILE A 613 -22.10 -2.59 16.07
CA ILE A 613 -21.90 -1.24 15.52
C ILE A 613 -20.55 -1.23 14.77
N PRO A 614 -20.49 -0.69 13.54
CA PRO A 614 -19.23 -0.52 12.81
C PRO A 614 -18.19 0.27 13.62
N TRP A 615 -16.93 -0.09 13.47
CA TRP A 615 -15.82 0.52 14.18
C TRP A 615 -15.14 1.59 13.33
N GLN A 616 -14.90 2.78 13.88
CA GLN A 616 -14.11 3.81 13.23
C GLN A 616 -12.62 3.61 13.55
N ALA A 617 -11.76 3.71 12.54
CA ALA A 617 -10.33 3.58 12.70
C ALA A 617 -9.55 4.55 11.81
N ASP A 618 -8.45 5.06 12.36
CA ASP A 618 -7.50 5.89 11.63
C ASP A 618 -6.69 5.00 10.66
N PRO A 619 -6.54 5.37 9.39
CA PRO A 619 -5.77 4.57 8.44
C PRO A 619 -4.29 4.41 8.80
N SER A 620 -3.72 5.32 9.59
CA SER A 620 -2.34 5.23 10.08
C SER A 620 -2.13 4.01 10.99
N ASP A 621 -3.18 3.60 11.71
CA ASP A 621 -3.13 2.49 12.66
C ASP A 621 -3.43 1.13 12.00
N MET A 622 -3.92 1.14 10.76
CA MET A 622 -4.45 -0.06 10.09
C MET A 622 -3.48 -0.63 9.05
N GLU A 623 -3.49 -1.95 8.89
CA GLU A 623 -2.83 -2.67 7.79
C GLU A 623 -3.83 -3.52 7.01
N LYS A 624 -3.54 -3.72 5.72
CA LYS A 624 -4.33 -4.61 4.85
C LYS A 624 -3.96 -6.07 5.13
N VAL A 625 -4.98 -6.90 5.24
CA VAL A 625 -4.85 -8.35 5.40
C VAL A 625 -5.00 -9.00 4.02
N GLU A 626 -4.08 -9.90 3.67
CA GLU A 626 -4.16 -10.64 2.41
C GLU A 626 -5.35 -11.60 2.39
N ASP A 627 -5.95 -11.80 1.22
CA ASP A 627 -7.02 -12.79 1.03
C ASP A 627 -6.45 -14.20 0.87
N PHE A 628 -6.69 -15.05 1.86
CA PHE A 628 -6.28 -16.46 1.86
C PHE A 628 -7.35 -17.37 1.24
N LYS A 629 -6.91 -18.43 0.54
CA LYS A 629 -7.76 -19.49 -0.02
C LYS A 629 -7.34 -20.85 0.53
N VAL A 630 -8.28 -21.79 0.61
CA VAL A 630 -7.97 -23.20 0.90
C VAL A 630 -7.04 -23.74 -0.18
N GLY A 631 -5.92 -24.35 0.22
CA GLY A 631 -4.85 -24.79 -0.67
C GLY A 631 -3.67 -23.81 -0.81
N ASP A 632 -3.78 -22.58 -0.29
CA ASP A 632 -2.64 -21.66 -0.26
C ASP A 632 -1.56 -22.18 0.70
N TRP A 633 -0.30 -21.95 0.33
CA TRP A 633 0.86 -22.31 1.13
C TRP A 633 1.23 -21.14 2.02
N VAL A 634 1.42 -21.39 3.31
CA VAL A 634 1.64 -20.34 4.31
C VAL A 634 2.76 -20.68 5.28
N ARG A 635 3.37 -19.64 5.84
CA ARG A 635 4.28 -19.72 6.98
C ARG A 635 3.98 -18.59 7.97
N VAL A 636 4.47 -18.70 9.19
CA VAL A 636 4.32 -17.65 10.20
C VAL A 636 5.20 -16.44 9.83
N LYS A 637 4.63 -15.22 9.86
CA LYS A 637 5.33 -13.97 9.56
C LYS A 637 6.55 -13.78 10.47
N ALA A 638 7.62 -13.21 9.93
CA ALA A 638 8.84 -12.91 10.70
C ALA A 638 8.61 -11.91 11.86
N SER A 639 7.63 -11.00 11.69
CA SER A 639 7.23 -10.01 12.69
C SER A 639 6.46 -10.59 13.88
N VAL A 640 5.99 -11.83 13.81
CA VAL A 640 5.23 -12.48 14.88
C VAL A 640 6.20 -13.10 15.88
N SER A 641 6.24 -12.54 17.09
CA SER A 641 7.00 -13.10 18.23
C SER A 641 6.31 -14.34 18.81
N ALA A 642 4.98 -14.32 18.90
CA ALA A 642 4.15 -15.45 19.31
C ALA A 642 2.78 -15.41 18.58
N PRO A 643 2.38 -16.49 17.89
CA PRO A 643 1.04 -16.63 17.33
C PRO A 643 -0.03 -16.65 18.45
N ILE A 644 -1.28 -16.29 18.14
CA ILE A 644 -2.39 -16.30 19.12
C ILE A 644 -2.51 -17.66 19.82
N TYR A 645 -2.40 -18.73 19.02
CA TYR A 645 -2.56 -20.10 19.47
C TYR A 645 -1.22 -20.72 19.95
N GLY A 646 -0.16 -19.90 20.05
CA GLY A 646 1.19 -20.33 20.43
C GLY A 646 1.95 -21.05 19.31
N TRP A 647 3.23 -21.35 19.53
CA TRP A 647 4.08 -22.01 18.54
C TRP A 647 3.89 -23.54 18.46
N GLU A 648 3.47 -24.17 19.55
CA GLU A 648 3.42 -25.64 19.70
C GLU A 648 4.71 -26.32 19.17
N ASP A 649 4.64 -27.12 18.11
CA ASP A 649 5.72 -27.83 17.41
C ASP A 649 6.12 -27.18 16.06
N VAL A 650 5.45 -26.07 15.71
CA VAL A 650 5.65 -25.28 14.49
C VAL A 650 6.77 -24.26 14.72
N SER A 651 7.59 -23.99 13.71
CA SER A 651 8.59 -22.91 13.75
C SER A 651 8.35 -21.92 12.61
N ARG A 652 9.06 -20.78 12.63
CA ARG A 652 9.03 -19.76 11.56
C ARG A 652 9.35 -20.31 10.17
N ASN A 653 10.12 -21.40 10.10
CA ASN A 653 10.51 -22.03 8.84
C ASN A 653 9.55 -23.15 8.42
N SER A 654 8.59 -23.51 9.26
CA SER A 654 7.57 -24.50 8.91
C SER A 654 6.62 -23.89 7.87
N ILE A 655 6.50 -24.57 6.74
CA ILE A 655 5.55 -24.23 5.68
C ILE A 655 4.43 -25.26 5.72
N GLY A 656 3.19 -24.78 5.73
CA GLY A 656 1.98 -25.60 5.73
C GLY A 656 0.99 -25.15 4.66
N VAL A 657 -0.07 -25.95 4.47
CA VAL A 657 -1.12 -25.69 3.47
C VAL A 657 -2.43 -25.37 4.19
N ILE A 658 -3.12 -24.31 3.78
CA ILE A 658 -4.43 -23.96 4.35
C ILE A 658 -5.45 -25.05 4.04
N HIS A 659 -6.03 -25.61 5.09
CA HIS A 659 -7.03 -26.67 5.05
C HIS A 659 -8.46 -26.16 5.28
N SER A 660 -8.63 -25.14 6.13
CA SER A 660 -9.94 -24.52 6.40
C SER A 660 -9.79 -23.02 6.65
N LEU A 661 -10.83 -22.26 6.29
CA LEU A 661 -10.95 -20.83 6.52
C LEU A 661 -12.24 -20.59 7.32
N GLU A 662 -12.15 -19.81 8.39
CA GLU A 662 -13.28 -19.39 9.22
C GLU A 662 -13.57 -17.89 8.98
N ASP A 663 -14.83 -17.49 9.13
CA ASP A 663 -15.29 -16.13 8.83
C ASP A 663 -14.76 -15.07 9.82
N ASP A 664 -14.32 -15.51 11.01
CA ASP A 664 -13.75 -14.69 12.08
C ASP A 664 -12.27 -14.33 11.91
N GLY A 665 -11.64 -14.80 10.82
CA GLY A 665 -10.22 -14.57 10.54
C GLY A 665 -9.28 -15.67 11.07
N ASN A 666 -9.82 -16.77 11.58
CA ASN A 666 -9.03 -17.95 11.91
C ASN A 666 -8.91 -18.90 10.71
N ILE A 667 -7.76 -19.58 10.61
CA ILE A 667 -7.47 -20.55 9.55
C ILE A 667 -6.88 -21.82 10.16
N GLY A 668 -7.20 -22.97 9.56
CA GLY A 668 -6.58 -24.24 9.88
C GLY A 668 -5.49 -24.56 8.87
N VAL A 669 -4.24 -24.69 9.32
CA VAL A 669 -3.08 -25.00 8.47
C VAL A 669 -2.62 -26.43 8.71
N ALA A 670 -2.58 -27.24 7.65
CA ALA A 670 -2.04 -28.58 7.68
C ALA A 670 -0.51 -28.54 7.53
N PHE A 671 0.20 -29.25 8.42
CA PHE A 671 1.64 -29.46 8.34
C PHE A 671 1.94 -30.95 8.19
N CYS A 672 2.90 -31.30 7.34
CA CYS A 672 3.29 -32.67 7.03
C CYS A 672 3.77 -33.52 8.23
N PHE A 673 4.13 -32.89 9.34
CA PHE A 673 4.59 -33.56 10.57
C PHE A 673 3.50 -33.62 11.66
N ARG A 674 2.26 -33.16 11.38
CA ARG A 674 1.14 -33.17 12.32
C ARG A 674 -0.06 -33.96 11.77
N SER A 675 -0.78 -34.61 12.67
CA SER A 675 -2.02 -35.33 12.35
C SER A 675 -3.29 -34.48 12.46
N LYS A 676 -3.21 -33.30 13.08
CA LYS A 676 -4.31 -32.34 13.21
C LYS A 676 -3.90 -30.99 12.59
N PRO A 677 -4.84 -30.26 11.95
CA PRO A 677 -4.59 -28.89 11.49
C PRO A 677 -4.21 -27.97 12.67
N PHE A 678 -3.23 -27.11 12.44
CA PHE A 678 -2.82 -26.07 13.36
C PHE A 678 -3.68 -24.83 13.14
N SER A 679 -4.40 -24.40 14.18
CA SER A 679 -5.19 -23.17 14.14
C SER A 679 -4.27 -21.96 14.26
N CYS A 680 -4.39 -21.00 13.36
CA CYS A 680 -3.71 -19.71 13.45
C CYS A 680 -4.60 -18.59 12.90
N SER A 681 -4.30 -17.34 13.26
CA SER A 681 -4.99 -16.19 12.67
C SER A 681 -4.40 -15.85 11.30
N VAL A 682 -5.22 -15.36 10.37
CA VAL A 682 -4.76 -14.78 9.10
C VAL A 682 -3.75 -13.64 9.31
N THR A 683 -3.78 -12.98 10.48
CA THR A 683 -2.85 -11.90 10.82
C THR A 683 -1.43 -12.42 11.15
N ASP A 684 -1.30 -13.69 11.58
CA ASP A 684 -0.05 -14.32 11.99
C ASP A 684 0.77 -14.90 10.82
N VAL A 685 0.13 -15.13 9.67
CA VAL A 685 0.71 -15.89 8.55
C VAL A 685 0.87 -15.06 7.29
N GLU A 686 1.83 -15.46 6.44
CA GLU A 686 2.06 -14.91 5.11
C GLU A 686 2.07 -16.02 4.06
N LYS A 687 1.70 -15.69 2.83
CA LYS A 687 1.76 -16.63 1.71
C LYS A 687 3.19 -16.95 1.31
N VAL A 688 3.41 -18.21 0.96
CA VAL A 688 4.65 -18.72 0.38
C VAL A 688 4.34 -19.22 -1.04
N PRO A 689 5.22 -19.04 -2.02
CA PRO A 689 5.01 -19.63 -3.34
C PRO A 689 4.80 -21.15 -3.23
N PRO A 690 3.88 -21.78 -3.98
CA PRO A 690 3.69 -23.22 -3.94
C PRO A 690 4.88 -23.98 -4.54
N PHE A 691 5.01 -25.27 -4.21
CA PHE A 691 5.93 -26.20 -4.88
C PHE A 691 5.20 -26.90 -6.04
N GLU A 692 5.93 -27.19 -7.13
CA GLU A 692 5.35 -27.78 -8.34
C GLU A 692 5.81 -29.24 -8.56
N LEU A 693 4.98 -30.04 -9.22
CA LEU A 693 5.35 -31.40 -9.62
C LEU A 693 6.48 -31.35 -10.65
N GLY A 694 7.47 -32.24 -10.50
CA GLY A 694 8.66 -32.30 -11.35
C GLY A 694 9.80 -31.38 -10.94
N GLN A 695 9.57 -30.44 -10.01
CA GLN A 695 10.58 -29.52 -9.52
C GLN A 695 11.71 -30.26 -8.79
N GLU A 696 12.95 -29.86 -9.05
CA GLU A 696 14.12 -30.40 -8.37
C GLU A 696 14.30 -29.74 -7.01
N VAL A 697 14.53 -30.56 -6.01
CA VAL A 697 14.67 -30.13 -4.62
C VAL A 697 15.79 -30.90 -3.93
N ARG A 698 16.44 -30.23 -2.98
CA ARG A 698 17.36 -30.84 -2.01
C ARG A 698 17.04 -30.35 -0.61
N VAL A 699 17.63 -30.96 0.41
CA VAL A 699 17.54 -30.42 1.78
C VAL A 699 18.43 -29.19 1.89
N MET A 700 17.92 -28.11 2.50
CA MET A 700 18.69 -26.89 2.73
C MET A 700 19.99 -27.21 3.50
N PRO A 701 21.16 -26.67 3.09
CA PRO A 701 22.44 -26.94 3.76
C PRO A 701 22.48 -26.56 5.24
N SER A 702 21.62 -25.63 5.68
CA SER A 702 21.46 -25.21 7.07
C SER A 702 20.69 -26.20 7.95
N VAL A 703 20.08 -27.23 7.37
CA VAL A 703 19.27 -28.23 8.09
C VAL A 703 20.13 -29.45 8.40
N ALA A 704 20.52 -29.58 9.67
CA ALA A 704 21.29 -30.73 10.15
C ALA A 704 20.43 -32.02 10.26
N GLN A 705 19.16 -31.88 10.62
CA GLN A 705 18.19 -32.99 10.69
C GLN A 705 16.83 -32.53 10.11
N PRO A 706 16.37 -33.13 9.00
CA PRO A 706 15.07 -32.80 8.41
C PRO A 706 13.94 -33.33 9.30
N ARG A 707 12.81 -32.62 9.31
CA ARG A 707 11.66 -32.90 10.18
C ARG A 707 11.01 -34.26 9.94
N LEU A 708 11.06 -34.77 8.70
CA LEU A 708 10.57 -36.12 8.36
C LEU A 708 11.67 -37.20 8.46
N GLY A 709 12.85 -36.84 8.98
CA GLY A 709 13.98 -37.73 9.19
C GLY A 709 14.80 -38.00 7.94
N TRP A 710 16.09 -38.32 8.15
CA TRP A 710 16.92 -38.90 7.10
C TRP A 710 16.51 -40.36 6.89
N SER A 711 16.31 -40.79 5.65
CA SER A 711 16.18 -42.21 5.36
C SER A 711 17.58 -42.78 5.11
N ASN A 712 18.21 -42.39 3.99
CA ASN A 712 19.61 -42.74 3.64
C ASN A 712 20.34 -41.59 2.89
N GLU A 713 19.70 -40.43 2.78
CA GLU A 713 20.16 -39.29 1.99
C GLU A 713 21.04 -38.35 2.80
N ASN A 714 21.74 -37.45 2.10
CA ASN A 714 22.52 -36.37 2.69
C ASN A 714 22.08 -35.01 2.12
N PRO A 715 22.55 -33.87 2.67
CA PRO A 715 22.19 -32.54 2.16
C PRO A 715 22.57 -32.28 0.69
N ALA A 716 23.45 -33.10 0.11
CA ALA A 716 23.83 -33.03 -1.31
C ALA A 716 22.90 -33.85 -2.23
N THR A 717 21.94 -34.59 -1.67
CA THR A 717 21.03 -35.43 -2.45
C THR A 717 19.94 -34.59 -3.10
N VAL A 718 19.88 -34.66 -4.43
CA VAL A 718 18.87 -33.98 -5.26
C VAL A 718 17.84 -34.99 -5.74
N GLY A 719 16.57 -34.62 -5.71
CA GLY A 719 15.51 -35.41 -6.32
C GLY A 719 14.38 -34.56 -6.88
N LYS A 720 13.52 -35.17 -7.70
CA LYS A 720 12.36 -34.51 -8.34
C LYS A 720 11.08 -34.77 -7.57
N ILE A 721 10.28 -33.75 -7.31
CA ILE A 721 8.97 -33.91 -6.65
C ILE A 721 8.07 -34.74 -7.57
N ALA A 722 7.70 -35.95 -7.14
CA ALA A 722 6.84 -36.85 -7.91
C ALA A 722 5.37 -36.71 -7.50
N ARG A 723 5.11 -36.32 -6.25
CA ARG A 723 3.76 -36.15 -5.71
C ARG A 723 3.82 -35.20 -4.50
N ILE A 724 2.77 -34.40 -4.33
CA ILE A 724 2.55 -33.58 -3.14
C ILE A 724 1.28 -34.09 -2.46
N ASP A 725 1.36 -34.38 -1.17
CA ASP A 725 0.19 -34.80 -0.39
C ASP A 725 -0.62 -33.59 0.12
N MET A 726 -1.86 -33.80 0.56
CA MET A 726 -2.76 -32.72 1.01
C MET A 726 -2.24 -31.95 2.24
N ASP A 727 -1.34 -32.54 3.02
CA ASP A 727 -0.66 -31.92 4.16
C ASP A 727 0.62 -31.15 3.77
N GLY A 728 0.88 -31.04 2.46
CA GLY A 728 2.07 -30.42 1.90
C GLY A 728 3.29 -31.33 1.80
N THR A 729 3.23 -32.61 2.19
CA THR A 729 4.40 -33.52 2.13
C THR A 729 4.92 -33.66 0.70
N LEU A 730 6.22 -33.36 0.49
CA LEU A 730 6.88 -33.54 -0.79
C LEU A 730 7.38 -34.98 -0.92
N ASN A 731 6.80 -35.76 -1.83
CA ASN A 731 7.27 -37.10 -2.16
C ASN A 731 8.23 -37.02 -3.35
N VAL A 732 9.52 -37.11 -3.06
CA VAL A 732 10.61 -36.85 -3.97
C VAL A 732 11.19 -38.16 -4.52
N ARG A 733 11.33 -38.24 -5.84
CA ARG A 733 11.98 -39.34 -6.54
C ARG A 733 13.46 -39.02 -6.69
N VAL A 734 14.30 -39.86 -6.08
CA VAL A 734 15.77 -39.76 -6.14
C VAL A 734 16.28 -40.86 -7.08
N ALA A 735 17.22 -40.51 -7.97
CA ALA A 735 17.81 -41.45 -8.92
C ALA A 735 18.50 -42.62 -8.17
N GLY A 736 18.20 -43.86 -8.57
CA GLY A 736 18.75 -45.07 -7.95
C GLY A 736 17.95 -45.62 -6.76
N ARG A 737 16.89 -44.94 -6.30
CA ARG A 737 16.00 -45.42 -5.22
C ARG A 737 14.70 -46.00 -5.78
N ARG A 738 14.25 -47.14 -5.23
CA ARG A 738 12.94 -47.76 -5.58
C ARG A 738 11.74 -47.12 -4.86
N GLY A 739 11.97 -46.46 -3.73
CA GLY A 739 10.94 -45.76 -2.92
C GLY A 739 11.02 -44.24 -3.04
N LEU A 740 9.92 -43.55 -2.71
CA LEU A 740 9.88 -42.09 -2.66
C LEU A 740 10.43 -41.59 -1.32
N TRP A 741 11.24 -40.53 -1.38
CA TRP A 741 11.76 -39.83 -0.22
C TRP A 741 10.75 -38.77 0.22
N LYS A 742 10.29 -38.81 1.47
CA LYS A 742 9.38 -37.81 2.02
C LYS A 742 10.18 -36.65 2.60
N MET A 743 9.83 -35.43 2.20
CA MET A 743 10.49 -34.22 2.66
C MET A 743 9.46 -33.17 3.08
N SER A 744 9.76 -32.49 4.19
CA SER A 744 9.00 -31.33 4.65
C SER A 744 9.31 -30.14 3.74
N PRO A 745 8.31 -29.40 3.25
CA PRO A 745 8.54 -28.20 2.46
C PRO A 745 9.42 -27.14 3.12
N GLY A 746 9.34 -27.03 4.46
CA GLY A 746 10.16 -26.09 5.23
C GLY A 746 11.66 -26.43 5.26
N ASP A 747 12.02 -27.68 4.93
CA ASP A 747 13.40 -28.15 4.88
C ASP A 747 13.95 -28.21 3.43
N ALA A 748 13.07 -27.98 2.44
CA ALA A 748 13.37 -28.17 1.02
C ALA A 748 13.86 -26.87 0.36
N GLU A 749 15.04 -26.93 -0.24
CA GLU A 749 15.56 -25.92 -1.15
C GLU A 749 15.15 -26.24 -2.59
N ARG A 750 14.58 -25.25 -3.30
CA ARG A 750 14.25 -25.38 -4.72
C ARG A 750 15.51 -25.23 -5.56
N LEU A 751 15.77 -26.18 -6.44
CA LEU A 751 16.83 -26.12 -7.42
C LEU A 751 16.23 -25.77 -8.79
N SER A 752 16.79 -24.77 -9.45
CA SER A 752 16.52 -24.53 -10.87
C SER A 752 17.12 -25.68 -11.68
N GLY A 753 16.31 -26.36 -12.50
CA GLY A 753 16.83 -27.37 -13.43
C GLY A 753 17.81 -26.76 -14.44
N PHE A 754 18.51 -27.62 -15.19
CA PHE A 754 19.27 -27.17 -16.36
C PHE A 754 18.32 -26.74 -17.47
N GLU A 755 18.55 -25.56 -18.04
CA GLU A 755 17.77 -25.01 -19.15
C GLU A 755 18.63 -24.97 -20.42
N VAL A 756 17.97 -24.90 -21.58
CA VAL A 756 18.66 -24.69 -22.86
C VAL A 756 19.33 -23.31 -22.83
N GLY A 757 20.63 -23.27 -23.10
CA GLY A 757 21.47 -22.06 -22.99
C GLY A 757 22.31 -21.99 -21.72
N ASP A 758 22.13 -22.91 -20.77
CA ASP A 758 22.97 -22.99 -19.57
C ASP A 758 24.40 -23.44 -19.91
N TRP A 759 25.37 -22.83 -19.24
CA TRP A 759 26.78 -23.19 -19.37
C TRP A 759 27.15 -24.24 -18.33
N VAL A 760 27.85 -25.28 -18.76
CA VAL A 760 28.20 -26.43 -17.92
C VAL A 760 29.65 -26.86 -18.09
N ARG A 761 30.20 -27.47 -17.04
CA ARG A 761 31.50 -28.15 -17.06
C ARG A 761 31.41 -29.52 -16.40
N SER A 762 32.34 -30.44 -16.70
CA SER A 762 32.39 -31.72 -15.99
C SER A 762 32.76 -31.57 -14.52
N LYS A 763 32.09 -32.33 -13.67
CA LYS A 763 32.49 -32.47 -12.26
C LYS A 763 33.78 -33.29 -12.16
N PRO A 764 34.76 -32.87 -11.35
CA PRO A 764 35.91 -33.71 -11.02
C PRO A 764 35.47 -34.80 -10.04
N SER A 765 35.05 -35.97 -10.53
CA SER A 765 34.60 -37.06 -9.66
C SER A 765 35.76 -37.81 -9.00
N LEU A 766 35.73 -37.89 -7.67
CA LEU A 766 36.45 -38.89 -6.88
C LEU A 766 35.74 -40.24 -7.07
N GLY A 767 36.27 -41.09 -7.95
CA GLY A 767 36.16 -42.55 -7.78
C GLY A 767 35.14 -43.35 -8.59
N THR A 768 34.34 -42.77 -9.49
CA THR A 768 33.51 -43.55 -10.43
C THR A 768 33.65 -43.06 -11.86
N ARG A 769 33.87 -44.00 -12.79
CA ARG A 769 34.17 -43.73 -14.21
C ARG A 769 33.07 -42.83 -14.82
N PRO A 770 33.42 -41.65 -15.34
CA PRO A 770 32.49 -40.85 -16.15
C PRO A 770 32.01 -41.67 -17.35
N SER A 771 30.79 -41.39 -17.83
CA SER A 771 30.25 -41.93 -19.07
C SER A 771 31.26 -41.76 -20.22
N TYR A 772 31.36 -42.77 -21.09
CA TYR A 772 32.51 -43.06 -21.99
C TYR A 772 32.91 -41.90 -22.94
N ASP A 773 32.05 -40.89 -23.13
CA ASP A 773 32.20 -39.86 -24.17
C ASP A 773 32.82 -38.53 -23.70
N TRP A 774 32.85 -38.21 -22.39
CA TRP A 774 33.43 -36.92 -21.94
C TRP A 774 34.97 -36.92 -21.88
N ASN A 775 35.61 -38.10 -21.85
CA ASN A 775 37.07 -38.22 -21.76
C ASN A 775 37.82 -37.65 -22.97
N THR A 776 37.13 -37.43 -24.11
CA THR A 776 37.76 -36.87 -25.31
C THR A 776 37.81 -35.35 -25.33
N ILE A 777 37.07 -34.67 -24.44
CA ILE A 777 36.87 -33.21 -24.42
C ILE A 777 37.84 -32.51 -23.44
N GLY A 778 38.46 -33.26 -22.52
CA GLY A 778 39.41 -32.72 -21.52
C GLY A 778 38.71 -32.12 -20.30
N LYS A 779 39.36 -32.22 -19.12
CA LYS A 779 38.79 -31.89 -17.80
C LYS A 779 38.41 -30.41 -17.60
N GLU A 780 38.86 -29.51 -18.47
CA GLU A 780 38.74 -28.05 -18.30
C GLU A 780 37.82 -27.38 -19.34
N SER A 781 37.10 -28.15 -20.15
CA SER A 781 36.27 -27.60 -21.23
C SER A 781 34.89 -27.18 -20.75
N LEU A 782 34.44 -26.01 -21.25
CA LEU A 782 33.09 -25.49 -21.08
C LEU A 782 32.19 -25.94 -22.24
N ALA A 783 30.92 -26.19 -21.95
CA ALA A 783 29.91 -26.54 -22.94
C ALA A 783 28.60 -25.83 -22.66
N VAL A 784 27.76 -25.66 -23.67
CA VAL A 784 26.43 -25.05 -23.55
C VAL A 784 25.36 -26.13 -23.73
N VAL A 785 24.35 -26.14 -22.86
CA VAL A 785 23.19 -27.04 -22.96
C VAL A 785 22.37 -26.65 -24.17
N HIS A 786 22.35 -27.51 -25.18
CA HIS A 786 21.62 -27.31 -26.44
C HIS A 786 20.21 -27.92 -26.37
N SER A 787 20.06 -29.09 -25.74
CA SER A 787 18.73 -29.68 -25.46
C SER A 787 18.75 -30.49 -24.17
N VAL A 788 17.63 -30.48 -23.46
CA VAL A 788 17.40 -31.26 -22.25
C VAL A 788 16.46 -32.40 -22.60
N GLN A 789 16.92 -33.65 -22.48
CA GLN A 789 16.11 -34.83 -22.76
C GLN A 789 15.34 -35.25 -21.50
N GLU A 790 14.14 -35.80 -21.67
CA GLU A 790 13.24 -36.20 -20.57
C GLU A 790 13.84 -37.26 -19.62
N ASN A 791 14.84 -38.01 -20.10
CA ASN A 791 15.53 -39.09 -19.38
C ASN A 791 16.71 -38.61 -18.52
N GLY A 792 16.96 -37.30 -18.40
CA GLY A 792 18.07 -36.74 -17.62
C GLY A 792 19.40 -36.63 -18.39
N TYR A 793 19.41 -36.90 -19.69
CA TYR A 793 20.56 -36.60 -20.55
C TYR A 793 20.45 -35.18 -21.12
N LEU A 794 21.59 -34.50 -21.17
CA LEU A 794 21.79 -33.17 -21.72
C LEU A 794 22.59 -33.33 -23.02
N ASP A 795 22.07 -32.77 -24.11
CA ASP A 795 22.86 -32.58 -25.32
C ASP A 795 23.63 -31.28 -25.21
N LEU A 796 24.94 -31.39 -25.23
CA LEU A 796 25.87 -30.30 -25.06
C LEU A 796 26.49 -29.92 -26.41
N ALA A 797 26.58 -28.61 -26.65
CA ALA A 797 27.31 -28.03 -27.75
C ALA A 797 28.65 -27.48 -27.23
N CYS A 798 29.74 -27.83 -27.91
CA CYS A 798 31.09 -27.41 -27.58
C CYS A 798 31.75 -26.72 -28.78
N CYS A 799 32.38 -25.56 -28.55
CA CYS A 799 33.02 -24.75 -29.58
C CYS A 799 34.16 -25.48 -30.33
N PHE A 800 35.01 -26.23 -29.61
CA PHE A 800 36.27 -26.75 -30.17
C PHE A 800 36.14 -28.05 -31.00
N ARG A 801 34.98 -28.74 -30.96
CA ARG A 801 34.72 -29.92 -31.80
C ARG A 801 33.27 -29.90 -32.26
N LYS A 802 33.05 -29.57 -33.53
CA LYS A 802 31.70 -29.59 -34.15
C LYS A 802 31.05 -30.96 -33.97
N GLY A 803 30.09 -31.05 -33.05
CA GLY A 803 29.37 -32.26 -32.69
C GLY A 803 28.45 -32.02 -31.49
N ARG A 804 27.34 -32.75 -31.42
CA ARG A 804 26.44 -32.78 -30.26
C ARG A 804 26.87 -33.92 -29.34
N TRP A 805 27.03 -33.64 -28.05
CA TRP A 805 27.53 -34.59 -27.06
C TRP A 805 26.49 -34.82 -25.99
N SER A 806 26.03 -36.05 -25.80
CA SER A 806 25.06 -36.38 -24.76
C SER A 806 25.78 -36.75 -23.46
N THR A 807 25.44 -36.10 -22.33
CA THR A 807 25.93 -36.48 -21.00
C THR A 807 24.80 -36.44 -19.98
N HIS A 808 24.91 -37.19 -18.89
CA HIS A 808 23.89 -37.17 -17.84
C HIS A 808 24.09 -35.94 -16.94
N TYR A 809 23.02 -35.27 -16.49
CA TYR A 809 23.12 -34.03 -15.69
C TYR A 809 23.92 -34.19 -14.39
N THR A 810 24.08 -35.42 -13.88
CA THR A 810 24.89 -35.70 -12.69
C THR A 810 26.38 -35.47 -12.90
N ASP A 811 26.86 -35.67 -14.13
CA ASP A 811 28.28 -35.65 -14.50
C ASP A 811 28.80 -34.23 -14.75
N VAL A 812 27.88 -33.27 -14.83
CA VAL A 812 28.17 -31.86 -15.10
C VAL A 812 27.65 -30.95 -13.99
N GLU A 813 28.25 -29.77 -13.87
CA GLU A 813 27.79 -28.69 -13.00
C GLU A 813 27.61 -27.41 -13.80
N LYS A 814 26.64 -26.59 -13.38
CA LYS A 814 26.35 -25.28 -13.98
C LYS A 814 27.45 -24.30 -13.61
N VAL A 815 27.96 -23.56 -14.60
CA VAL A 815 28.95 -22.49 -14.41
C VAL A 815 28.34 -21.14 -14.80
N PRO A 816 28.87 -20.02 -14.28
CA PRO A 816 28.46 -18.69 -14.72
C PRO A 816 28.61 -18.54 -16.24
N SER A 817 27.58 -18.03 -16.91
CA SER A 817 27.64 -17.75 -18.35
C SER A 817 28.46 -16.49 -18.63
N PHE A 818 29.18 -16.50 -19.76
CA PHE A 818 29.81 -15.30 -20.30
C PHE A 818 28.73 -14.40 -20.92
N LYS A 819 28.80 -13.10 -20.62
CA LYS A 819 27.88 -12.08 -21.12
C LYS A 819 28.61 -11.13 -22.07
N VAL A 820 27.93 -10.73 -23.13
CA VAL A 820 28.41 -9.67 -24.03
C VAL A 820 28.64 -8.39 -23.22
N GLY A 821 29.79 -7.74 -23.42
CA GLY A 821 30.24 -6.56 -22.68
C GLY A 821 31.14 -6.86 -21.48
N GLN A 822 31.40 -8.12 -21.13
CA GLN A 822 32.33 -8.47 -20.04
C GLN A 822 33.80 -8.32 -20.46
N ASN A 823 34.63 -7.84 -19.52
CA ASN A 823 36.09 -7.81 -19.66
C ASN A 823 36.66 -9.20 -19.40
N VAL A 824 37.51 -9.66 -20.31
CA VAL A 824 38.13 -10.98 -20.29
C VAL A 824 39.62 -10.88 -20.59
N ARG A 825 40.39 -11.82 -20.04
CA ARG A 825 41.82 -12.01 -20.31
C ARG A 825 42.11 -13.50 -20.51
N PHE A 826 43.25 -13.85 -21.09
CA PHE A 826 43.67 -15.26 -21.12
C PHE A 826 43.98 -15.79 -19.72
N ARG A 827 43.65 -17.06 -19.48
CA ARG A 827 43.96 -17.73 -18.21
C ARG A 827 45.45 -17.78 -17.93
N THR A 828 45.83 -17.54 -16.68
CA THR A 828 47.25 -17.57 -16.27
C THR A 828 47.83 -18.98 -16.39
N GLY A 829 48.97 -19.12 -17.07
CA GLY A 829 49.64 -20.42 -17.30
C GLY A 829 49.25 -21.12 -18.60
N LEU A 830 48.45 -20.48 -19.47
CA LEU A 830 48.15 -20.98 -20.81
C LEU A 830 49.39 -20.99 -21.71
N VAL A 831 49.78 -22.16 -22.23
CA VAL A 831 50.91 -22.28 -23.17
C VAL A 831 50.52 -21.81 -24.57
N GLU A 832 49.37 -22.24 -25.07
CA GLU A 832 48.77 -21.79 -26.33
C GLU A 832 47.24 -21.95 -26.25
N PRO A 833 46.45 -20.94 -26.67
CA PRO A 833 45.01 -21.05 -26.73
C PRO A 833 44.59 -22.04 -27.83
N ARG A 834 43.48 -22.73 -27.62
CA ARG A 834 42.99 -23.80 -28.50
C ARG A 834 42.79 -23.34 -29.95
N TRP A 835 42.43 -22.08 -30.15
CA TRP A 835 42.20 -21.47 -31.47
C TRP A 835 43.40 -20.69 -32.03
N GLY A 836 44.56 -20.81 -31.38
CA GLY A 836 45.80 -20.10 -31.69
C GLY A 836 45.75 -18.63 -31.25
N TRP A 837 46.93 -18.06 -31.04
CA TRP A 837 47.06 -16.68 -30.56
C TRP A 837 46.45 -15.64 -31.52
N ARG A 838 46.50 -15.87 -32.84
CA ARG A 838 45.92 -14.99 -33.89
C ARG A 838 46.26 -13.50 -33.71
N GLY A 839 47.50 -13.23 -33.29
CA GLY A 839 48.01 -11.88 -33.03
C GLY A 839 47.81 -11.39 -31.59
N ALA A 840 47.08 -12.13 -30.75
CA ALA A 840 46.95 -11.84 -29.32
C ALA A 840 48.17 -12.37 -28.55
N GLN A 841 48.48 -11.76 -27.42
CA GLN A 841 49.55 -12.16 -26.50
C GLN A 841 48.95 -12.76 -25.22
N PRO A 842 49.71 -13.53 -24.43
CA PRO A 842 49.23 -14.14 -23.18
C PRO A 842 48.66 -13.15 -22.15
N ASP A 843 49.11 -11.89 -22.20
CA ASP A 843 48.67 -10.80 -21.35
C ASP A 843 47.57 -9.92 -21.99
N SER A 844 47.09 -10.28 -23.19
CA SER A 844 46.05 -9.53 -23.88
C SER A 844 44.74 -9.56 -23.13
N ARG A 845 44.14 -8.37 -23.00
CA ARG A 845 42.84 -8.13 -22.37
C ARG A 845 41.86 -7.61 -23.41
N GLY A 846 40.59 -7.93 -23.27
CA GLY A 846 39.59 -7.59 -24.27
C GLY A 846 38.17 -7.61 -23.74
N ILE A 847 37.24 -7.19 -24.58
CA ILE A 847 35.82 -7.18 -24.28
C ILE A 847 35.13 -8.26 -25.11
N LEU A 848 34.27 -9.04 -24.46
CA LEU A 848 33.49 -10.06 -25.12
C LEU A 848 32.37 -9.41 -25.95
N THR A 849 32.41 -9.59 -27.26
CA THR A 849 31.53 -8.92 -28.23
C THR A 849 30.34 -9.76 -28.69
N SER A 850 30.50 -11.09 -28.78
CA SER A 850 29.39 -12.00 -29.03
C SER A 850 29.66 -13.39 -28.45
N VAL A 851 28.58 -14.10 -28.13
CA VAL A 851 28.57 -15.50 -27.72
C VAL A 851 27.65 -16.25 -28.68
N HIS A 852 28.17 -17.28 -29.34
CA HIS A 852 27.41 -18.13 -30.24
C HIS A 852 26.75 -19.30 -29.49
N ALA A 853 25.70 -19.87 -30.09
CA ALA A 853 24.89 -20.92 -29.48
C ALA A 853 25.64 -22.26 -29.26
N ASP A 854 26.79 -22.44 -29.90
CA ASP A 854 27.71 -23.56 -29.71
C ASP A 854 28.81 -23.29 -28.66
N GLY A 855 28.74 -22.13 -27.98
CA GLY A 855 29.70 -21.71 -26.97
C GLY A 855 30.94 -21.00 -27.54
N GLU A 856 31.02 -20.73 -28.85
CA GLU A 856 32.10 -19.91 -29.43
C GLU A 856 32.00 -18.45 -28.97
N VAL A 857 33.11 -17.89 -28.49
CA VAL A 857 33.15 -16.49 -28.05
C VAL A 857 34.00 -15.63 -28.97
N MET A 858 33.51 -14.41 -29.24
CA MET A 858 34.21 -13.38 -30.00
C MET A 858 34.68 -12.29 -29.05
N VAL A 859 35.99 -12.07 -28.99
CA VAL A 859 36.61 -11.09 -28.09
C VAL A 859 37.32 -10.02 -28.91
N ALA A 860 37.02 -8.76 -28.62
CA ALA A 860 37.81 -7.63 -29.09
C ALA A 860 38.96 -7.39 -28.12
N PHE A 861 40.13 -7.97 -28.40
CA PHE A 861 41.35 -7.70 -27.63
C PHE A 861 41.89 -6.30 -27.94
N PHE A 862 42.30 -5.58 -26.90
CA PHE A 862 42.83 -4.23 -27.05
C PHE A 862 44.15 -4.27 -27.84
N GLY A 863 44.20 -3.54 -28.97
CA GLY A 863 45.39 -3.48 -29.84
C GLY A 863 45.37 -4.44 -31.04
N LEU A 864 44.36 -5.31 -31.15
CA LEU A 864 44.12 -6.13 -32.34
C LEU A 864 43.07 -5.48 -33.24
N SER A 865 43.35 -5.38 -34.55
CA SER A 865 42.42 -4.80 -35.52
C SER A 865 41.27 -5.73 -35.92
N GLY A 866 41.25 -6.97 -35.41
CA GLY A 866 40.23 -7.97 -35.70
C GLY A 866 39.74 -8.67 -34.43
N LEU A 867 38.51 -9.22 -34.48
CA LEU A 867 37.94 -9.99 -33.38
C LEU A 867 38.63 -11.34 -33.27
N TRP A 868 39.13 -11.64 -32.08
CA TRP A 868 39.65 -12.95 -31.74
C TRP A 868 38.49 -13.91 -31.49
N ARG A 869 38.58 -15.11 -32.06
CA ARG A 869 37.58 -16.16 -31.88
C ARG A 869 38.24 -17.29 -31.15
N GLY A 870 37.57 -17.82 -30.13
CA GLY A 870 38.08 -19.01 -29.49
C GLY A 870 37.18 -19.59 -28.42
N ASP A 871 37.78 -20.49 -27.66
CA ASP A 871 37.10 -21.26 -26.63
C ASP A 871 37.06 -20.42 -25.34
N PRO A 872 35.88 -20.21 -24.74
CA PRO A 872 35.75 -19.50 -23.46
C PRO A 872 36.53 -20.16 -22.32
N ALA A 873 36.88 -21.46 -22.41
CA ALA A 873 37.72 -22.13 -21.43
C ALA A 873 39.16 -21.59 -21.39
N ASP A 874 39.61 -20.89 -22.42
CA ASP A 874 40.93 -20.23 -22.45
C ASP A 874 40.92 -18.83 -21.83
N LEU A 875 39.75 -18.32 -21.44
CA LEU A 875 39.54 -16.99 -20.91
C LEU A 875 39.10 -17.02 -19.44
N GLU A 876 39.56 -16.01 -18.70
CA GLU A 876 39.09 -15.69 -17.36
C GLU A 876 38.35 -14.35 -17.38
N THR A 877 37.26 -14.25 -16.63
CA THR A 877 36.51 -12.99 -16.50
C THR A 877 37.24 -12.08 -15.52
N GLU A 878 37.57 -10.85 -15.95
CA GLU A 878 38.24 -9.87 -15.11
C GLU A 878 37.21 -8.95 -14.47
N GLN A 879 37.01 -9.06 -13.15
CA GLN A 879 36.18 -8.13 -12.39
C GLN A 879 37.00 -6.88 -12.08
N LEU A 880 36.66 -5.76 -12.74
CA LEU A 880 37.23 -4.46 -12.41
C LEU A 880 36.73 -3.98 -11.05
N PHE A 881 37.57 -3.24 -10.32
CA PHE A 881 37.14 -2.50 -9.14
C PHE A 881 36.33 -1.27 -9.57
N GLU A 882 35.16 -1.08 -8.96
CA GLU A 882 34.34 0.11 -9.19
C GLU A 882 34.76 1.26 -8.28
N VAL A 883 34.60 2.49 -8.75
CA VAL A 883 34.86 3.68 -7.94
C VAL A 883 33.89 3.71 -6.74
N GLY A 884 34.45 3.77 -5.54
CA GLY A 884 33.71 3.71 -4.28
C GLY A 884 33.78 2.34 -3.58
N GLU A 885 34.35 1.31 -4.21
CA GLU A 885 34.59 0.02 -3.54
C GLU A 885 35.67 0.14 -2.45
N TRP A 886 35.46 -0.58 -1.35
CA TRP A 886 36.38 -0.65 -0.23
C TRP A 886 37.36 -1.80 -0.46
N VAL A 887 38.65 -1.49 -0.38
CA VAL A 887 39.73 -2.44 -0.69
C VAL A 887 40.77 -2.47 0.43
N ARG A 888 41.38 -3.63 0.66
CA ARG A 888 42.51 -3.82 1.55
C ARG A 888 43.76 -4.17 0.75
N LEU A 889 44.91 -3.67 1.18
CA LEU A 889 46.20 -4.03 0.61
C LEU A 889 46.60 -5.43 1.09
N LYS A 890 46.85 -6.37 0.17
CA LYS A 890 47.28 -7.76 0.47
C LYS A 890 48.70 -7.82 1.03
N GLU A 891 49.04 -8.92 1.71
CA GLU A 891 50.36 -9.18 2.33
C GLU A 891 51.55 -9.09 1.35
N ASP A 892 51.32 -9.35 0.06
CA ASP A 892 52.36 -9.31 -0.98
C ASP A 892 52.65 -7.88 -1.50
N GLY A 893 51.88 -6.89 -1.06
CA GLY A 893 52.00 -5.49 -1.49
C GLY A 893 53.19 -4.78 -0.85
N SER A 894 53.99 -4.08 -1.65
CA SER A 894 55.10 -3.26 -1.16
C SER A 894 54.58 -2.15 -0.23
N ILE A 895 55.25 -1.94 0.92
CA ILE A 895 54.96 -0.83 1.83
C ILE A 895 55.11 0.47 1.06
N TRP A 896 54.04 1.26 1.00
CA TRP A 896 54.03 2.58 0.35
C TRP A 896 53.71 3.63 1.40
N LYS A 897 54.71 4.45 1.75
CA LYS A 897 54.62 5.47 2.82
C LYS A 897 54.14 4.87 4.15
N SER A 898 53.06 5.40 4.74
CA SER A 898 52.48 4.93 6.02
C SER A 898 51.49 3.75 5.86
N ILE A 899 51.31 3.24 4.64
CA ILE A 899 50.36 2.17 4.32
C ILE A 899 51.10 0.84 4.33
N ALA A 900 50.71 -0.02 5.27
CA ALA A 900 51.19 -1.39 5.40
C ALA A 900 50.16 -2.37 4.83
N PRO A 901 50.56 -3.62 4.53
CA PRO A 901 49.59 -4.67 4.24
C PRO A 901 48.56 -4.78 5.37
N GLY A 902 47.28 -4.86 5.00
CA GLY A 902 46.17 -4.84 5.95
C GLY A 902 45.42 -3.50 6.04
N CYS A 903 45.99 -2.39 5.54
CA CYS A 903 45.31 -1.10 5.48
C CYS A 903 44.11 -1.14 4.52
N VAL A 904 43.04 -0.42 4.88
CA VAL A 904 41.79 -0.33 4.11
C VAL A 904 41.67 1.05 3.46
N GLY A 905 41.32 1.09 2.18
CA GLY A 905 41.14 2.31 1.39
C GLY A 905 39.94 2.20 0.45
N ILE A 906 39.63 3.29 -0.26
CA ILE A 906 38.50 3.39 -1.17
C ILE A 906 39.02 3.59 -2.59
N VAL A 907 38.49 2.82 -3.55
CA VAL A 907 38.83 2.93 -4.97
C VAL A 907 38.29 4.26 -5.52
N GLN A 908 39.17 5.07 -6.11
CA GLN A 908 38.88 6.41 -6.61
C GLN A 908 38.97 6.50 -8.15
N GLY A 909 39.45 5.45 -8.82
CA GLY A 909 39.56 5.40 -10.28
C GLY A 909 40.44 4.26 -10.76
N LEU A 910 40.50 4.09 -12.09
CA LEU A 910 41.37 3.16 -12.80
C LEU A 910 42.32 3.96 -13.71
N GLY A 911 43.58 3.51 -13.87
CA GLY A 911 44.59 4.17 -14.70
C GLY A 911 44.42 3.91 -16.19
N TYR A 912 44.45 4.95 -17.02
CA TYR A 912 44.33 4.82 -18.47
C TYR A 912 45.52 5.51 -19.14
N ASP A 913 46.16 4.82 -20.09
CA ASP A 913 47.35 5.30 -20.77
C ASP A 913 46.96 6.04 -22.06
N GLY A 914 47.01 7.38 -22.05
CA GLY A 914 47.01 8.30 -23.20
C GLY A 914 45.90 8.22 -24.27
N GLY A 915 45.05 7.20 -24.23
CA GLY A 915 43.99 6.91 -25.19
C GLY A 915 43.22 5.67 -24.76
N ASP A 916 42.18 5.86 -23.94
CA ASP A 916 41.12 4.91 -23.52
C ASP A 916 41.53 3.47 -23.16
N LYS A 917 42.82 3.19 -22.97
CA LYS A 917 43.35 1.86 -22.62
C LYS A 917 43.68 1.80 -21.14
N TRP A 918 43.02 0.91 -20.42
CA TRP A 918 43.30 0.67 -19.01
C TRP A 918 44.70 0.05 -18.85
N ASP A 919 45.57 0.67 -18.05
CA ASP A 919 46.98 0.29 -17.86
C ASP A 919 47.19 -0.79 -16.78
N GLY A 920 46.10 -1.27 -16.16
CA GLY A 920 46.14 -2.26 -15.09
C GLY A 920 46.39 -1.69 -13.69
N THR A 921 46.48 -0.36 -13.56
CA THR A 921 46.60 0.32 -12.27
C THR A 921 45.23 0.76 -11.73
N THR A 922 45.11 0.77 -10.41
CA THR A 922 43.95 1.28 -9.67
C THR A 922 44.40 2.40 -8.75
N TYR A 923 43.64 3.49 -8.76
CA TYR A 923 43.81 4.61 -7.84
C TYR A 923 42.99 4.33 -6.58
N VAL A 924 43.65 4.24 -5.43
CA VAL A 924 43.01 4.03 -4.13
C VAL A 924 43.35 5.16 -3.18
N GLY A 925 42.34 5.77 -2.56
CA GLY A 925 42.52 6.70 -1.46
C GLY A 925 42.60 5.93 -0.14
N PHE A 926 43.69 6.06 0.60
CA PHE A 926 43.86 5.46 1.92
C PHE A 926 43.83 6.54 3.00
N CYS A 927 43.29 6.17 4.16
CA CYS A 927 43.08 7.09 5.27
C CYS A 927 44.40 7.68 5.80
N GLY A 928 44.52 9.01 5.77
CA GLY A 928 45.67 9.76 6.31
C GLY A 928 46.76 10.13 5.29
N GLU A 929 46.63 9.74 4.03
CA GLU A 929 47.58 10.11 2.96
C GLU A 929 46.95 11.13 2.00
N GLN A 930 47.71 12.17 1.62
CA GLN A 930 47.23 13.21 0.69
C GLN A 930 47.29 12.75 -0.78
N GLU A 931 48.15 11.78 -1.09
CA GLU A 931 48.33 11.24 -2.43
C GLU A 931 47.60 9.90 -2.57
N LYS A 932 47.00 9.68 -3.74
CA LYS A 932 46.32 8.42 -4.07
C LYS A 932 47.38 7.34 -4.30
N TRP A 933 47.18 6.17 -3.69
CA TRP A 933 47.98 5.01 -4.02
C TRP A 933 47.68 4.59 -5.46
N VAL A 934 48.75 4.37 -6.22
CA VAL A 934 48.70 3.88 -7.61
C VAL A 934 49.44 2.56 -7.64
N GLY A 935 48.75 1.50 -8.02
CA GLY A 935 49.38 0.20 -8.14
C GLY A 935 48.48 -0.80 -8.83
N PRO A 936 49.01 -1.99 -9.12
CA PRO A 936 48.27 -3.01 -9.84
C PRO A 936 47.11 -3.52 -8.98
N SER A 937 45.95 -3.71 -9.62
CA SER A 937 44.73 -4.19 -8.97
C SER A 937 44.91 -5.56 -8.28
N SER A 938 45.92 -6.35 -8.68
CA SER A 938 46.27 -7.62 -8.05
C SER A 938 46.66 -7.50 -6.57
N HIS A 939 47.19 -6.36 -6.14
CA HIS A 939 47.63 -6.11 -4.77
C HIS A 939 46.47 -5.74 -3.83
N LEU A 940 45.25 -5.63 -4.35
CA LEU A 940 44.05 -5.24 -3.61
C LEU A 940 43.11 -6.42 -3.41
N GLU A 941 42.43 -6.48 -2.26
CA GLU A 941 41.30 -7.37 -1.98
C GLU A 941 40.05 -6.55 -1.59
N ARG A 942 38.84 -7.01 -1.92
CA ARG A 942 37.60 -6.32 -1.51
C ARG A 942 37.31 -6.52 -0.02
N VAL A 943 36.80 -5.49 0.64
CA VAL A 943 36.40 -5.53 2.05
C VAL A 943 34.95 -5.07 2.19
N GLN A 944 34.27 -5.61 3.20
CA GLN A 944 32.93 -5.16 3.57
C GLN A 944 32.95 -3.66 3.95
N ARG A 945 32.04 -2.90 3.34
CA ARG A 945 31.91 -1.46 3.56
C ARG A 945 31.28 -1.18 4.92
N LEU A 946 31.87 -0.25 5.67
CA LEU A 946 31.26 0.34 6.86
C LEU A 946 30.26 1.43 6.46
N VAL A 947 29.16 1.54 7.19
CA VAL A 947 28.09 2.51 6.91
C VAL A 947 27.88 3.46 8.09
N VAL A 948 27.50 4.70 7.75
CA VAL A 948 27.09 5.71 8.75
C VAL A 948 25.90 5.17 9.56
N GLY A 949 25.92 5.37 10.87
CA GLY A 949 24.95 4.82 11.81
C GLY A 949 25.37 3.52 12.49
N GLN A 950 26.41 2.83 12.01
CA GLN A 950 26.91 1.61 12.67
C GLN A 950 27.66 1.95 13.97
N LYS A 951 27.44 1.13 15.01
CA LYS A 951 28.23 1.16 16.25
C LYS A 951 29.53 0.39 16.06
N VAL A 952 30.65 1.04 16.38
CA VAL A 952 31.99 0.48 16.24
C VAL A 952 32.83 0.71 17.50
N ARG A 953 33.83 -0.15 17.70
CA ARG A 953 34.86 0.01 18.73
C ARG A 953 36.25 -0.29 18.17
N VAL A 954 37.29 0.20 18.83
CA VAL A 954 38.69 -0.12 18.47
C VAL A 954 39.00 -1.57 18.82
N LYS A 955 39.49 -2.35 17.85
CA LYS A 955 39.93 -3.74 18.04
C LYS A 955 40.90 -3.86 19.20
N LEU A 956 40.76 -4.91 20.02
CA LEU A 956 41.64 -5.17 21.16
C LEU A 956 43.12 -5.39 20.77
N SER A 957 43.39 -5.74 19.51
CA SER A 957 44.73 -5.90 18.97
C SER A 957 45.47 -4.58 18.71
N VAL A 958 44.76 -3.44 18.65
CA VAL A 958 45.33 -2.13 18.30
C VAL A 958 45.83 -1.41 19.55
N LYS A 959 47.13 -1.46 19.84
CA LYS A 959 47.69 -0.82 21.05
C LYS A 959 47.50 0.70 21.09
N GLN A 960 47.55 1.36 19.93
CA GLN A 960 47.35 2.80 19.79
C GLN A 960 46.74 3.10 18.42
N PRO A 961 45.54 3.69 18.34
CA PRO A 961 44.90 4.01 17.08
C PRO A 961 45.61 5.16 16.38
N ARG A 962 45.63 5.15 15.04
CA ARG A 962 46.37 6.08 14.18
C ARG A 962 46.07 7.55 14.44
N PHE A 963 44.81 7.88 14.77
CA PHE A 963 44.38 9.26 15.08
C PHE A 963 44.32 9.57 16.58
N GLY A 964 44.85 8.68 17.41
CA GLY A 964 44.86 8.82 18.87
C GLY A 964 43.53 8.49 19.53
N TRP A 965 43.59 8.31 20.86
CA TRP A 965 42.44 7.89 21.64
C TRP A 965 41.39 8.98 21.86
N SER A 966 41.74 10.28 21.74
CA SER A 966 40.82 11.41 21.96
C SER A 966 39.99 11.34 23.26
N GLY A 967 40.52 10.70 24.31
CA GLY A 967 39.81 10.49 25.59
C GLY A 967 39.04 9.17 25.72
N HIS A 968 39.08 8.31 24.70
CA HIS A 968 38.43 7.00 24.64
C HIS A 968 39.40 5.85 24.94
N ASN A 969 38.87 4.66 25.13
CA ASN A 969 39.61 3.41 25.34
C ASN A 969 39.00 2.27 24.52
N HIS A 970 39.58 1.07 24.58
CA HIS A 970 39.06 -0.10 23.88
C HIS A 970 37.60 -0.48 24.21
N GLY A 971 37.08 -0.06 25.37
CA GLY A 971 35.70 -0.27 25.78
C GLY A 971 34.74 0.83 25.31
N SER A 972 35.26 1.88 24.67
CA SER A 972 34.43 2.99 24.17
C SER A 972 33.78 2.60 22.85
N ILE A 973 32.46 2.55 22.84
CA ILE A 973 31.66 2.31 21.64
C ILE A 973 31.19 3.67 21.13
N GLY A 974 31.34 3.90 19.83
CA GLY A 974 30.80 5.08 19.18
C GLY A 974 30.10 4.75 17.88
N THR A 975 29.25 5.67 17.44
CA THR A 975 28.48 5.54 16.21
C THR A 975 29.18 6.28 15.08
N ILE A 976 29.36 5.64 13.93
CA ILE A 976 29.91 6.29 12.73
C ILE A 976 28.96 7.41 12.31
N ALA A 977 29.39 8.67 12.42
CA ALA A 977 28.63 9.85 12.04
C ALA A 977 28.88 10.27 10.58
N ALA A 978 30.11 10.07 10.09
CA ALA A 978 30.46 10.34 8.70
C ALA A 978 31.66 9.49 8.27
N ILE A 979 31.79 9.25 6.97
CA ILE A 979 32.95 8.60 6.35
C ILE A 979 33.48 9.52 5.25
N ASP A 980 34.73 9.94 5.37
CA ASP A 980 35.38 10.82 4.39
C ASP A 980 35.77 10.03 3.13
N ALA A 981 36.08 10.73 2.03
CA ALA A 981 36.40 10.11 0.74
C ALA A 981 37.69 9.26 0.73
N ASP A 982 38.57 9.47 1.70
CA ASP A 982 39.78 8.67 1.96
C ASP A 982 39.51 7.47 2.89
N GLY A 983 38.25 7.27 3.31
CA GLY A 983 37.83 6.21 4.22
C GLY A 983 37.92 6.58 5.70
N LYS A 984 38.32 7.81 6.08
CA LYS A 984 38.39 8.19 7.50
C LYS A 984 37.02 8.15 8.18
N LEU A 985 36.93 7.47 9.32
CA LEU A 985 35.69 7.36 10.09
C LEU A 985 35.64 8.49 11.12
N ARG A 986 34.54 9.26 11.11
CA ARG A 986 34.21 10.21 12.19
C ARG A 986 33.16 9.59 13.08
N ILE A 987 33.51 9.38 14.33
CA ILE A 987 32.71 8.64 15.31
C ILE A 987 32.20 9.62 16.36
N TYR A 988 30.88 9.55 16.57
CA TYR A 988 30.20 10.24 17.63
C TYR A 988 30.08 9.33 18.86
N THR A 989 30.45 9.85 20.02
CA THR A 989 30.23 9.18 21.31
C THR A 989 29.43 10.10 22.23
N PRO A 990 28.42 9.60 22.97
CA PRO A 990 27.60 10.44 23.86
C PRO A 990 28.37 11.11 25.00
N ALA A 991 29.57 10.60 25.33
CA ALA A 991 30.35 11.01 26.49
C ALA A 991 31.47 12.04 26.19
N GLY A 992 31.64 12.50 24.94
CA GLY A 992 32.78 13.33 24.54
C GLY A 992 32.41 14.55 23.68
N LEU A 993 32.88 15.74 24.08
CA LEU A 993 32.71 17.01 23.33
C LEU A 993 33.55 17.10 22.03
N LYS A 994 34.31 16.07 21.65
CA LYS A 994 35.16 16.04 20.44
C LYS A 994 34.86 14.81 19.59
N THR A 995 34.72 15.00 18.29
CA THR A 995 34.54 13.92 17.30
C THR A 995 35.75 12.98 17.30
N TRP A 996 35.53 11.70 17.56
CA TRP A 996 36.57 10.67 17.59
C TRP A 996 36.87 10.20 16.17
N MET A 997 38.08 10.39 15.68
CA MET A 997 38.48 9.93 14.34
C MET A 997 39.16 8.57 14.44
N LEU A 998 38.81 7.62 13.57
CA LEU A 998 39.43 6.29 13.51
C LEU A 998 39.70 5.86 12.07
N ASP A 999 40.72 5.01 11.92
CA ASP A 999 41.02 4.32 10.67
C ASP A 999 40.12 3.06 10.56
N PRO A 1000 39.50 2.78 9.39
CA PRO A 1000 38.68 1.60 9.22
C PRO A 1000 39.34 0.25 9.50
N SER A 1001 40.67 0.17 9.33
CA SER A 1001 41.42 -1.05 9.62
C SER A 1001 41.49 -1.37 11.12
N GLU A 1002 41.32 -0.35 11.98
CA GLU A 1002 41.47 -0.43 13.44
C GLU A 1002 40.16 -0.72 14.17
N VAL A 1003 39.02 -0.62 13.48
CA VAL A 1003 37.69 -0.76 14.08
C VAL A 1003 37.06 -2.12 13.82
N GLU A 1004 36.24 -2.57 14.76
CA GLU A 1004 35.32 -3.69 14.60
C GLU A 1004 33.88 -3.25 14.89
N GLN A 1005 32.93 -3.86 14.20
CA GLN A 1005 31.51 -3.63 14.41
C GLN A 1005 31.08 -4.27 15.73
N VAL A 1006 30.30 -3.53 16.52
CA VAL A 1006 29.73 -4.01 17.78
C VAL A 1006 28.24 -4.22 17.58
N GLU A 1007 27.81 -5.48 17.53
CA GLU A 1007 26.41 -5.86 17.65
C GLU A 1007 26.10 -6.02 19.15
N GLU A 1008 25.56 -4.98 19.78
CA GLU A 1008 24.90 -5.17 21.08
C GLU A 1008 23.46 -5.60 20.81
N GLU A 1009 23.08 -6.80 21.26
CA GLU A 1009 21.68 -7.17 21.39
C GLU A 1009 21.05 -6.26 22.46
N GLU A 1010 20.08 -5.45 22.06
CA GLU A 1010 19.34 -4.57 22.97
C GLU A 1010 18.60 -5.40 24.02
N LEU A 1011 18.59 -4.92 25.28
CA LEU A 1011 17.83 -5.54 26.36
C LEU A 1011 16.34 -5.56 25.99
N GLN A 1012 15.68 -6.69 26.23
CA GLN A 1012 14.25 -6.85 25.98
C GLN A 1012 13.47 -7.02 27.29
N ILE A 1013 12.17 -6.72 27.25
CA ILE A 1013 11.26 -7.05 28.35
C ILE A 1013 11.28 -8.57 28.57
N GLY A 1014 11.49 -9.00 29.81
CA GLY A 1014 11.68 -10.39 30.19
C GLY A 1014 13.14 -10.83 30.34
N ASP A 1015 14.10 -9.99 29.92
CA ASP A 1015 15.52 -10.30 30.11
C ASP A 1015 15.90 -10.28 31.60
N TRP A 1016 16.74 -11.23 31.96
CA TRP A 1016 17.36 -11.28 33.27
C TRP A 1016 18.56 -10.35 33.28
N VAL A 1017 18.61 -9.45 34.25
CA VAL A 1017 19.60 -8.38 34.31
C VAL A 1017 20.26 -8.29 35.67
N LYS A 1018 21.47 -7.75 35.66
CA LYS A 1018 22.28 -7.47 36.84
C LYS A 1018 22.99 -6.13 36.66
N VAL A 1019 23.26 -5.43 37.75
CA VAL A 1019 24.01 -4.16 37.70
C VAL A 1019 25.46 -4.44 37.29
N LYS A 1020 25.92 -3.78 36.23
CA LYS A 1020 27.31 -3.88 35.75
C LYS A 1020 28.30 -3.51 36.85
N LYS A 1021 29.40 -4.26 36.95
CA LYS A 1021 30.48 -3.98 37.92
C LYS A 1021 31.21 -2.65 37.64
N SER A 1022 31.10 -2.12 36.42
CA SER A 1022 31.76 -0.87 35.99
C SER A 1022 31.01 0.40 36.44
N VAL A 1023 29.77 0.29 36.92
CA VAL A 1023 28.97 1.43 37.36
C VAL A 1023 29.33 1.78 38.80
N SER A 1024 30.08 2.86 39.01
CA SER A 1024 30.44 3.31 40.37
C SER A 1024 29.46 4.34 40.94
N THR A 1025 28.79 5.09 40.07
CA THR A 1025 27.82 6.14 40.41
C THR A 1025 26.53 5.90 39.63
N PRO A 1026 25.44 5.56 40.30
CA PRO A 1026 24.20 5.26 39.60
C PRO A 1026 23.35 6.49 39.36
N SER A 1027 22.60 6.45 38.26
CA SER A 1027 21.66 7.50 37.85
C SER A 1027 20.46 7.59 38.81
N HIS A 1028 20.07 6.46 39.41
CA HIS A 1028 19.03 6.37 40.44
C HIS A 1028 19.59 5.70 41.71
N GLN A 1029 19.13 6.11 42.90
CA GLN A 1029 19.63 5.55 44.16
C GLN A 1029 19.41 4.03 44.25
N TRP A 1030 20.48 3.28 44.51
CA TRP A 1030 20.45 1.81 44.56
C TRP A 1030 19.56 1.21 45.65
N GLY A 1031 19.29 1.94 46.73
CA GLY A 1031 18.50 1.41 47.85
C GLY A 1031 19.09 0.10 48.39
N GLU A 1032 18.28 -0.98 48.39
CA GLU A 1032 18.70 -2.33 48.80
C GLU A 1032 19.31 -3.20 47.67
N VAL A 1033 19.36 -2.66 46.44
CA VAL A 1033 19.94 -3.30 45.25
C VAL A 1033 21.45 -3.09 45.25
N ASN A 1034 22.21 -4.10 44.84
CA ASN A 1034 23.66 -4.03 44.74
C ASN A 1034 24.18 -4.75 43.48
N HIS A 1035 25.49 -4.69 43.23
CA HIS A 1035 26.14 -5.40 42.12
C HIS A 1035 26.01 -6.92 42.15
N SER A 1036 25.40 -7.54 43.17
CA SER A 1036 25.10 -8.97 43.19
C SER A 1036 23.62 -9.28 42.94
N SER A 1037 22.76 -8.27 42.95
CA SER A 1037 21.31 -8.42 42.81
C SER A 1037 20.95 -8.77 41.37
N ILE A 1038 20.05 -9.74 41.21
CA ILE A 1038 19.57 -10.22 39.92
C ILE A 1038 18.07 -9.91 39.82
N GLY A 1039 17.66 -9.28 38.73
CA GLY A 1039 16.26 -8.91 38.49
C GLY A 1039 15.82 -9.22 37.06
N VAL A 1040 14.53 -9.03 36.79
CA VAL A 1040 13.92 -9.26 35.47
C VAL A 1040 13.33 -7.95 34.96
N VAL A 1041 13.61 -7.59 33.70
CA VAL A 1041 13.08 -6.37 33.08
C VAL A 1041 11.57 -6.54 32.84
N HIS A 1042 10.75 -5.66 33.41
CA HIS A 1042 9.29 -5.66 33.29
C HIS A 1042 8.76 -4.62 32.30
N ARG A 1043 9.42 -3.46 32.21
CA ARG A 1043 9.03 -2.36 31.30
C ARG A 1043 10.26 -1.62 30.83
N MET A 1044 10.20 -1.09 29.61
CA MET A 1044 11.21 -0.23 28.99
C MET A 1044 10.54 0.96 28.32
N ASP A 1045 11.01 2.18 28.63
CA ASP A 1045 10.62 3.44 27.96
C ASP A 1045 11.87 4.35 27.92
N ASP A 1046 12.19 4.94 26.76
CA ASP A 1046 13.23 5.97 26.58
C ASP A 1046 14.56 5.75 27.32
N GLY A 1047 15.09 4.52 27.28
CA GLY A 1047 16.37 4.16 27.92
C GLY A 1047 16.31 3.98 29.44
N GLU A 1048 15.11 4.05 30.03
CA GLU A 1048 14.81 3.65 31.41
C GLU A 1048 14.25 2.22 31.44
N LEU A 1049 14.71 1.44 32.42
CA LEU A 1049 14.28 0.08 32.72
C LEU A 1049 13.57 0.05 34.07
N TRP A 1050 12.42 -0.62 34.11
CA TRP A 1050 11.78 -1.04 35.36
C TRP A 1050 12.09 -2.51 35.59
N VAL A 1051 12.95 -2.77 36.57
CA VAL A 1051 13.44 -4.11 36.90
C VAL A 1051 12.74 -4.63 38.15
N ALA A 1052 12.12 -5.80 38.06
CA ALA A 1052 11.60 -6.50 39.22
C ALA A 1052 12.73 -7.28 39.91
N PHE A 1053 12.99 -6.95 41.17
CA PHE A 1053 13.82 -7.75 42.06
C PHE A 1053 12.93 -8.57 42.99
N CYS A 1054 13.30 -9.82 43.26
CA CYS A 1054 12.49 -10.72 44.06
C CYS A 1054 12.25 -10.27 45.51
N PHE A 1055 13.07 -9.34 46.01
CA PHE A 1055 13.01 -8.79 47.37
C PHE A 1055 12.38 -7.38 47.45
N VAL A 1056 11.99 -6.77 46.33
CA VAL A 1056 11.35 -5.44 46.30
C VAL A 1056 9.93 -5.57 45.78
N GLU A 1057 8.96 -5.01 46.50
CA GLU A 1057 7.53 -5.06 46.09
C GLU A 1057 7.21 -4.11 44.92
N ARG A 1058 8.06 -3.09 44.70
CA ARG A 1058 7.93 -2.11 43.61
C ARG A 1058 9.02 -2.34 42.56
N LEU A 1059 8.69 -2.07 41.29
CA LEU A 1059 9.65 -2.11 40.20
C LEU A 1059 10.74 -1.05 40.41
N TRP A 1060 12.00 -1.45 40.28
CA TRP A 1060 13.14 -0.56 40.46
C TRP A 1060 13.50 0.14 39.15
N LEU A 1061 13.60 1.47 39.20
CA LEU A 1061 13.90 2.30 38.03
C LEU A 1061 15.41 2.46 37.85
N CYS A 1062 15.91 2.21 36.64
CA CYS A 1062 17.32 2.38 36.29
C CYS A 1062 17.55 2.67 34.82
N LYS A 1063 18.77 3.05 34.45
CA LYS A 1063 19.10 3.27 33.03
C LYS A 1063 19.58 1.98 32.38
N ALA A 1064 19.18 1.75 31.12
CA ALA A 1064 19.49 0.52 30.40
C ALA A 1064 20.99 0.22 30.26
N TRP A 1065 21.82 1.27 30.16
CA TRP A 1065 23.27 1.12 30.06
C TRP A 1065 23.94 0.66 31.37
N GLU A 1066 23.29 0.82 32.53
CA GLU A 1066 23.80 0.39 33.85
C GLU A 1066 23.64 -1.11 34.09
N MET A 1067 22.79 -1.77 33.29
CA MET A 1067 22.46 -3.18 33.42
C MET A 1067 23.17 -4.03 32.37
N GLU A 1068 23.57 -5.24 32.76
CA GLU A 1068 24.03 -6.30 31.86
C GLU A 1068 23.03 -7.45 31.85
N ARG A 1069 22.82 -8.04 30.66
CA ARG A 1069 22.00 -9.24 30.49
C ARG A 1069 22.73 -10.45 31.05
N ILE A 1070 22.02 -11.28 31.80
CA ILE A 1070 22.51 -12.56 32.31
C ILE A 1070 21.64 -13.71 31.78
N ARG A 1071 22.16 -14.94 31.85
CA ARG A 1071 21.38 -16.13 31.49
C ARG A 1071 20.17 -16.28 32.43
N ALA A 1072 18.98 -16.35 31.85
CA ALA A 1072 17.76 -16.67 32.57
C ALA A 1072 17.81 -18.11 33.13
N PHE A 1073 17.37 -18.29 34.38
CA PHE A 1073 17.14 -19.62 34.95
C PHE A 1073 15.90 -20.25 34.33
N LYS A 1074 15.99 -21.53 33.96
CA LYS A 1074 14.89 -22.29 33.35
C LYS A 1074 14.47 -23.44 34.24
N ILE A 1075 13.20 -23.83 34.15
CA ILE A 1075 12.71 -25.05 34.80
C ILE A 1075 13.52 -26.24 34.27
N GLY A 1076 14.05 -27.04 35.19
CA GLY A 1076 14.93 -28.16 34.89
C GLY A 1076 16.42 -27.88 35.07
N ASP A 1077 16.84 -26.62 35.20
CA ASP A 1077 18.25 -26.28 35.47
C ASP A 1077 18.69 -26.91 36.81
N LYS A 1078 19.86 -27.57 36.78
CA LYS A 1078 20.54 -28.04 37.98
C LYS A 1078 21.26 -26.87 38.64
N VAL A 1079 21.05 -26.70 39.93
CA VAL A 1079 21.51 -25.53 40.67
C VAL A 1079 22.06 -25.93 42.04
N ARG A 1080 22.99 -25.13 42.53
CA ARG A 1080 23.56 -25.21 43.88
C ARG A 1080 23.57 -23.84 44.54
N ILE A 1081 23.62 -23.80 45.86
CA ILE A 1081 23.79 -22.55 46.59
C ILE A 1081 25.21 -22.02 46.35
N ARG A 1082 25.34 -20.72 46.11
CA ARG A 1082 26.61 -20.09 45.75
C ARG A 1082 27.64 -20.21 46.89
N ASP A 1083 28.86 -20.60 46.55
CA ASP A 1083 29.95 -20.74 47.53
C ASP A 1083 30.28 -19.39 48.19
N GLY A 1084 30.41 -19.37 49.52
CA GLY A 1084 30.71 -18.16 50.30
C GLY A 1084 29.50 -17.36 50.80
N LEU A 1085 28.27 -17.84 50.57
CA LEU A 1085 27.06 -17.24 51.14
C LEU A 1085 27.01 -17.43 52.67
N VAL A 1086 27.06 -16.34 53.43
CA VAL A 1086 27.04 -16.37 54.91
C VAL A 1086 25.61 -16.57 55.45
N SER A 1087 24.62 -15.95 54.82
CA SER A 1087 23.20 -16.08 55.15
C SER A 1087 22.33 -15.72 53.94
N PRO A 1088 21.43 -16.60 53.45
CA PRO A 1088 20.49 -16.29 52.38
C PRO A 1088 19.41 -15.36 52.92
N ARG A 1089 18.89 -14.48 52.05
CA ARG A 1089 17.89 -13.47 52.45
C ARG A 1089 16.55 -14.08 52.91
N TRP A 1090 16.24 -15.30 52.47
CA TRP A 1090 14.98 -16.00 52.75
C TRP A 1090 15.11 -17.13 53.78
N GLY A 1091 16.24 -17.17 54.50
CA GLY A 1091 16.51 -18.11 55.61
C GLY A 1091 17.07 -19.47 55.16
N TRP A 1092 17.90 -20.05 56.02
CA TRP A 1092 18.39 -21.42 55.87
C TRP A 1092 17.32 -22.42 56.32
N GLY A 1093 17.14 -23.53 55.59
CA GLY A 1093 16.57 -24.74 56.13
C GLY A 1093 17.68 -25.68 56.63
N MET A 1094 17.67 -26.94 56.17
CA MET A 1094 18.77 -27.91 56.40
C MET A 1094 19.83 -27.90 55.29
N GLU A 1095 19.70 -27.00 54.31
CA GLU A 1095 20.54 -26.94 53.12
C GLU A 1095 21.87 -26.22 53.40
N THR A 1096 22.96 -26.74 52.83
CA THR A 1096 24.31 -26.15 52.88
C THR A 1096 24.79 -25.79 51.47
N HIS A 1097 25.94 -25.13 51.33
CA HIS A 1097 26.57 -24.86 50.01
C HIS A 1097 26.81 -26.15 49.18
N ALA A 1098 26.87 -27.33 49.81
CA ALA A 1098 26.98 -28.62 49.15
C ALA A 1098 25.63 -29.18 48.62
N SER A 1099 24.51 -28.52 48.91
CA SER A 1099 23.17 -28.98 48.53
C SER A 1099 22.88 -28.68 47.06
N LYS A 1100 22.54 -29.74 46.32
CA LYS A 1100 22.16 -29.68 44.90
C LYS A 1100 20.64 -29.79 44.76
N GLY A 1101 20.10 -28.97 43.88
CA GLY A 1101 18.66 -28.91 43.60
C GLY A 1101 18.37 -28.71 42.13
N GLN A 1102 17.09 -28.82 41.80
CA GLN A 1102 16.60 -28.54 40.46
C GLN A 1102 15.57 -27.43 40.51
N VAL A 1103 15.66 -26.46 39.58
CA VAL A 1103 14.65 -25.40 39.44
C VAL A 1103 13.35 -26.04 38.96
N VAL A 1104 12.31 -25.96 39.78
CA VAL A 1104 10.97 -26.49 39.49
C VAL A 1104 9.97 -25.40 39.10
N GLY A 1105 10.31 -24.13 39.32
CA GLY A 1105 9.48 -22.99 38.92
C GLY A 1105 10.26 -21.68 38.99
N VAL A 1106 9.88 -20.73 38.14
CA VAL A 1106 10.42 -19.37 38.07
C VAL A 1106 9.23 -18.42 38.01
N ASP A 1107 9.05 -17.60 39.04
CA ASP A 1107 7.93 -16.66 39.11
C ASP A 1107 8.25 -15.39 38.26
N ALA A 1108 7.23 -14.64 37.85
CA ALA A 1108 7.37 -13.46 36.97
C ALA A 1108 8.23 -12.33 37.54
N ASN A 1109 8.48 -12.31 38.84
CA ASN A 1109 9.38 -11.37 39.52
C ASN A 1109 10.81 -11.92 39.73
N GLY A 1110 11.13 -13.04 39.06
CA GLY A 1110 12.44 -13.69 39.14
C GLY A 1110 12.62 -14.60 40.36
N LYS A 1111 11.61 -14.86 41.21
CA LYS A 1111 11.76 -15.80 42.33
C LYS A 1111 11.96 -17.22 41.84
N LEU A 1112 12.99 -17.92 42.35
CA LEU A 1112 13.25 -19.31 42.02
C LEU A 1112 12.59 -20.25 43.02
N ARG A 1113 11.92 -21.28 42.52
CA ARG A 1113 11.46 -22.43 43.30
C ARG A 1113 12.36 -23.62 42.98
N ILE A 1114 13.11 -24.08 43.97
CA ILE A 1114 14.13 -25.13 43.80
C ILE A 1114 13.77 -26.32 44.67
N LYS A 1115 13.76 -27.52 44.07
CA LYS A 1115 13.63 -28.77 44.81
C LYS A 1115 15.01 -29.33 45.11
N PHE A 1116 15.46 -29.18 46.35
CA PHE A 1116 16.68 -29.84 46.84
C PHE A 1116 16.39 -31.31 47.17
N GLN A 1117 17.39 -32.18 46.96
CA GLN A 1117 17.21 -33.64 47.09
C GLN A 1117 16.76 -34.09 48.49
N TRP A 1118 17.12 -33.36 49.54
CA TRP A 1118 16.91 -33.75 50.94
C TRP A 1118 15.66 -33.13 51.59
N ARG A 1119 14.82 -32.42 50.81
CA ARG A 1119 13.66 -31.68 51.33
C ARG A 1119 12.36 -32.38 50.94
N GLU A 1120 11.70 -33.03 51.90
CA GLU A 1120 10.40 -33.68 51.66
C GLU A 1120 9.26 -32.63 51.58
N GLY A 1121 8.68 -32.49 50.39
CA GLY A 1121 7.36 -31.90 50.17
C GLY A 1121 7.26 -30.40 49.88
N ARG A 1122 8.24 -29.55 50.25
CA ARG A 1122 8.17 -28.09 49.96
C ARG A 1122 9.42 -27.56 49.23
N PRO A 1123 9.29 -26.99 48.02
CA PRO A 1123 10.44 -26.39 47.32
C PRO A 1123 10.99 -25.20 48.10
N TRP A 1124 12.31 -25.02 48.06
CA TRP A 1124 12.97 -23.82 48.56
C TRP A 1124 12.65 -22.65 47.64
N ILE A 1125 12.32 -21.50 48.22
CA ILE A 1125 12.02 -20.27 47.49
C ILE A 1125 13.08 -19.27 47.88
N GLY A 1126 13.78 -18.70 46.92
CA GLY A 1126 14.79 -17.70 47.24
C GLY A 1126 15.30 -16.91 46.04
N ASP A 1127 16.26 -16.05 46.36
CA ASP A 1127 16.84 -15.06 45.46
C ASP A 1127 17.76 -15.76 44.43
N PRO A 1128 17.60 -15.49 43.13
CA PRO A 1128 18.55 -15.96 42.12
C PRO A 1128 20.00 -15.58 42.38
N ALA A 1129 20.24 -14.47 43.09
CA ALA A 1129 21.58 -14.02 43.47
C ALA A 1129 22.29 -15.01 44.40
N ASP A 1130 21.56 -15.81 45.17
CA ASP A 1130 22.11 -16.80 46.12
C ASP A 1130 22.42 -18.15 45.44
N ILE A 1131 22.04 -18.30 44.16
CA ILE A 1131 22.10 -19.56 43.43
C ILE A 1131 23.13 -19.48 42.29
N ALA A 1132 23.80 -20.60 42.04
CA ALA A 1132 24.68 -20.82 40.91
C ALA A 1132 24.23 -22.06 40.13
N LEU A 1133 24.46 -22.04 38.82
CA LEU A 1133 24.25 -23.21 37.97
C LEU A 1133 25.27 -24.28 38.35
N ASP A 1134 24.82 -25.52 38.47
CA ASP A 1134 25.70 -26.66 38.69
C ASP A 1134 26.07 -27.25 37.33
N GLU A 1135 27.30 -26.99 36.89
CA GLU A 1135 27.84 -27.48 35.60
C GLU A 1135 28.31 -28.95 35.67
N SER A 1136 27.94 -29.69 36.73
CA SER A 1136 28.37 -31.08 36.98
C SER A 1136 27.36 -32.20 36.73
#